data_AF-A0A948DFE4-F1
#
_entry.id   AF-A0A948DFE4-F1
#
_cell.length_a   1.000
_cell.length_b   1.000
_cell.length_c   1.000
_cell.angle_alpha   90.00
_cell.angle_beta   90.00
_cell.angle_gamma   90.00
#
_symmetry.space_group_name_H-M   'P 1'
#
loop_
_entity.id
_entity.type
_entity.pdbx_description
1 polymer ?
#
loop_
_entity_poly.entity_id
_entity_poly.type
_entity_poly.pdbx_seq_one_letter_code
_entity_poly.pdbx_strand_id
1 'polypeptide(L)'
;MRGGRRVLVPGGSRAWSAAAVVALVVLLVAVPAAVSATPGPRAPATPAGRGLGLRFTGSADPGLRMEVPARSADVLPTSIDLNADMPPVGDQGVQGSCAAWSTGYYMKTWWEKQEHPGWDVGDPAYQMSPSFLYNQVNGGHDWGTSFPAVLGLLEETGDTDLAEFPYDDDDWLSQPSADQEEMAKQYRIPDTWRYFFINNPDLDPGPYDNDITELKTHLAAGEPMVLGIPVFRDFPDFFEPPDPYYLSWFDEANPPDWRSTYEGGDLIGGHGLCVVGYNDNANPGGSTPEERGGLRIVNSWGPGWNGASAGYLYLSYKFVRQWVMEAWAMDDQDSKPVISTLNPPNAATGQVVTISGNNFGGDRRQARVAFPGAPGAEVVSWTNSTVRVKVPGAAESGTVYAYDWDSERSNGQPFTADPMGASWLMAEGATWPGFDEWVLVQNPNSAEARAQLRFLTPGGPIDGPLVAVPAQSRVTVHVNDYVPDSDVSTVVTGTNGVGVCAERAMYVSAADGKWGSHGCIASKGTSTVWYLAEGATWPGYDEWILVMNPNVGPVGVRVTYQTPEGAAAGPEFELAGSSRSSVHVNEQLPGRDVSATVECTTPGTGIVAERAMYVNTPDGKVDCHNSLGSSAPEHAWGLAEGCTRAGFEEWVLVQNPTTTPVDFDFYFLTTEGAYLGPGEQLGPGERMSLRVNDYLSEADVSVEVITATEEQKVVVERAMYINAPGMVGAHNAPGSIWMSGNWVLPEGATWPGFDEYVLVMNPGDSDATVQLTFMTPSGAVQGPSAVIGSGCRSTFRVNDYVTSDVSTQVTVDGYVIAERAMYMQTPDGKRGATDSLGILGSQVLDGAGAGTPGGSVRLLGPSH
;
A
#
# COMPACT_ATOMS: atom_id res chain seq x y z
N MET A 1 53.28 -35.76 -27.35
CA MET A 1 53.69 -37.16 -27.58
C MET A 1 52.45 -37.99 -27.87
N ARG A 2 52.62 -39.01 -28.73
CA ARG A 2 51.63 -40.00 -29.21
C ARG A 2 50.78 -40.57 -28.05
N GLY A 3 49.54 -41.02 -28.20
CA GLY A 3 48.72 -41.29 -29.38
C GLY A 3 47.51 -42.15 -28.98
N GLY A 4 46.53 -42.31 -29.88
CA GLY A 4 45.44 -43.27 -29.67
C GLY A 4 44.20 -43.03 -30.53
N ARG A 5 44.32 -43.27 -31.85
CA ARG A 5 43.18 -43.36 -32.79
C ARG A 5 42.30 -44.58 -32.47
N ARG A 6 40.98 -44.41 -32.57
CA ARG A 6 40.13 -45.26 -33.43
C ARG A 6 38.90 -44.48 -33.92
N VAL A 7 38.63 -44.67 -35.20
CA VAL A 7 37.66 -44.00 -36.07
C VAL A 7 36.61 -45.05 -36.47
N LEU A 8 35.33 -44.68 -36.55
CA LEU A 8 34.43 -44.83 -37.73
C LEU A 8 32.97 -44.48 -37.34
N VAL A 9 32.44 -43.27 -37.67
CA VAL A 9 31.53 -42.83 -38.79
C VAL A 9 30.11 -43.45 -38.76
N PRO A 10 29.06 -42.86 -39.39
CA PRO A 10 28.21 -41.69 -39.04
C PRO A 10 26.72 -42.06 -38.82
N GLY A 11 25.95 -41.15 -38.26
CA GLY A 11 24.47 -41.17 -38.27
C GLY A 11 23.99 -40.01 -37.41
N GLY A 12 23.25 -39.05 -37.92
CA GLY A 12 21.95 -39.22 -38.53
C GLY A 12 20.98 -38.40 -37.68
N SER A 13 20.35 -37.43 -38.32
CA SER A 13 19.24 -36.60 -37.83
C SER A 13 18.31 -37.29 -36.82
N ARG A 14 18.02 -36.60 -35.71
CA ARG A 14 16.80 -36.72 -34.90
C ARG A 14 16.30 -35.27 -34.75
N ALA A 15 15.26 -34.78 -35.41
CA ALA A 15 13.87 -35.24 -35.38
C ALA A 15 13.47 -35.70 -33.97
N TRP A 16 13.08 -34.74 -33.13
CA TRP A 16 12.16 -34.98 -32.03
C TRP A 16 10.86 -34.29 -32.36
N SER A 17 9.86 -35.11 -32.64
CA SER A 17 8.49 -34.74 -32.87
C SER A 17 7.84 -34.29 -31.57
N ALA A 18 7.11 -33.17 -31.69
CA ALA A 18 5.93 -32.76 -30.95
C ALA A 18 5.49 -33.62 -29.74
N ALA A 19 5.52 -33.00 -28.57
CA ALA A 19 4.44 -33.09 -27.60
C ALA A 19 4.15 -31.66 -27.13
N ALA A 20 3.00 -31.14 -27.55
CA ALA A 20 2.52 -29.83 -27.18
C ALA A 20 2.23 -29.80 -25.67
N VAL A 21 2.97 -29.00 -24.92
CA VAL A 21 2.56 -28.51 -23.60
C VAL A 21 2.03 -27.10 -23.84
N VAL A 22 0.74 -27.04 -24.18
CA VAL A 22 -0.01 -25.78 -24.13
C VAL A 22 -0.26 -25.50 -22.66
N ALA A 23 0.59 -24.68 -22.04
CA ALA A 23 0.28 -24.05 -20.77
C ALA A 23 -0.71 -22.91 -21.05
N LEU A 24 -1.97 -23.27 -21.23
CA LEU A 24 -3.09 -22.35 -21.20
C LEU A 24 -3.24 -21.93 -19.73
N VAL A 25 -2.62 -20.82 -19.33
CA VAL A 25 -3.02 -20.12 -18.10
C VAL A 25 -4.36 -19.47 -18.42
N VAL A 26 -5.42 -20.28 -18.33
CA VAL A 26 -6.76 -19.75 -18.12
C VAL A 26 -6.72 -19.21 -16.70
N LEU A 27 -6.77 -17.89 -16.55
CA LEU A 27 -7.32 -17.28 -15.34
C LEU A 27 -8.74 -17.84 -15.20
N LEU A 28 -8.87 -18.97 -14.53
CA LEU A 28 -10.10 -19.33 -13.85
C LEU A 28 -10.15 -18.34 -12.69
N VAL A 29 -10.75 -17.18 -12.94
CA VAL A 29 -11.59 -16.56 -11.93
C VAL A 29 -12.66 -17.62 -11.67
N ALA A 30 -12.38 -18.52 -10.73
CA ALA A 30 -13.41 -19.26 -10.07
C ALA A 30 -14.20 -18.22 -9.27
N VAL A 31 -15.10 -17.50 -9.95
CA VAL A 31 -16.37 -17.22 -9.31
C VAL A 31 -16.83 -18.60 -8.87
N PRO A 32 -17.03 -18.88 -7.57
CA PRO A 32 -17.72 -20.10 -7.21
C PRO A 32 -19.07 -19.95 -7.88
N ALA A 33 -19.24 -20.62 -9.03
CA ALA A 33 -20.57 -20.96 -9.49
C ALA A 33 -21.17 -21.64 -8.26
N ALA A 34 -22.23 -21.05 -7.72
CA ALA A 34 -23.05 -21.69 -6.70
C ALA A 34 -23.48 -23.04 -7.30
N VAL A 35 -22.64 -24.05 -7.12
CA VAL A 35 -23.03 -25.44 -7.28
C VAL A 35 -24.12 -25.53 -6.25
N SER A 36 -25.36 -25.71 -6.72
CA SER A 36 -26.44 -26.14 -5.85
C SER A 36 -26.02 -27.52 -5.34
N ALA A 37 -25.20 -27.52 -4.28
CA ALA A 37 -24.83 -28.70 -3.56
C ALA A 37 -26.15 -29.20 -3.01
N THR A 38 -26.62 -30.35 -3.52
CA THR A 38 -27.61 -31.13 -2.80
C THR A 38 -27.11 -31.24 -1.36
N PRO A 39 -27.90 -30.86 -0.34
CA PRO A 39 -27.45 -30.83 1.04
C PRO A 39 -26.73 -32.13 1.38
N GLY A 40 -25.47 -32.01 1.81
CA GLY A 40 -24.76 -33.14 2.38
C GLY A 40 -25.53 -33.69 3.60
N PRO A 41 -25.48 -35.00 3.88
CA PRO A 41 -26.23 -35.57 4.99
C PRO A 41 -25.81 -34.95 6.33
N ARG A 42 -26.79 -34.61 7.18
CA ARG A 42 -26.60 -34.27 8.60
C ARG A 42 -26.16 -35.50 9.39
N ALA A 43 -25.26 -35.35 10.36
CA ALA A 43 -25.04 -36.41 11.34
C ALA A 43 -26.37 -36.73 12.08
N PRO A 44 -26.59 -37.99 12.51
CA PRO A 44 -27.76 -38.32 13.31
C PRO A 44 -27.83 -37.45 14.57
N ALA A 45 -29.00 -36.87 14.83
CA ALA A 45 -29.21 -36.11 16.07
C ALA A 45 -28.95 -37.02 17.27
N THR A 46 -28.31 -36.48 18.31
CA THR A 46 -28.11 -37.23 19.54
C THR A 46 -29.47 -37.48 20.22
N PRO A 47 -29.60 -38.56 21.03
CA PRO A 47 -30.85 -38.87 21.72
C PRO A 47 -31.37 -37.74 22.63
N ALA A 48 -30.47 -36.85 23.09
CA ALA A 48 -30.80 -35.69 23.92
C ALA A 48 -31.21 -34.44 23.11
N GLY A 49 -31.17 -34.49 21.77
CA GLY A 49 -31.44 -33.33 20.90
C GLY A 49 -30.37 -32.24 20.99
N ARG A 50 -29.13 -32.62 21.32
CA ARG A 50 -28.00 -31.71 21.54
C ARG A 50 -26.90 -31.97 20.52
N GLY A 51 -26.45 -30.95 19.80
CA GLY A 51 -25.40 -31.04 18.80
C GLY A 51 -24.05 -31.44 19.41
N LEU A 52 -23.38 -32.37 18.75
CA LEU A 52 -21.97 -32.75 18.98
C LEU A 52 -21.26 -32.72 17.63
N GLY A 53 -19.98 -32.37 17.61
CA GLY A 53 -19.28 -32.23 16.33
C GLY A 53 -17.82 -31.83 16.41
N LEU A 54 -17.20 -31.76 17.60
CA LEU A 54 -15.78 -31.50 17.64
C LEU A 54 -15.04 -32.73 17.13
N ARG A 55 -14.27 -32.52 16.05
CA ARG A 55 -13.30 -33.49 15.55
C ARG A 55 -11.97 -33.18 16.20
N PHE A 56 -11.56 -34.04 17.12
CA PHE A 56 -10.27 -33.90 17.80
C PHE A 56 -9.12 -33.89 16.80
N THR A 57 -8.15 -33.03 17.05
CA THR A 57 -6.95 -32.95 16.24
C THR A 57 -6.17 -34.27 16.32
N GLY A 58 -5.88 -34.90 15.16
CA GLY A 58 -4.99 -36.06 15.08
C GLY A 58 -3.55 -35.71 15.50
N SER A 59 -2.73 -36.71 15.86
CA SER A 59 -1.37 -36.54 16.44
C SER A 59 -0.64 -35.32 15.88
N ALA A 60 -0.11 -34.45 16.76
CA ALA A 60 0.58 -33.20 16.45
C ALA A 60 1.32 -33.25 15.10
N ASP A 61 0.65 -32.77 14.05
CA ASP A 61 1.30 -32.49 12.79
C ASP A 61 2.42 -31.48 13.08
N PRO A 62 3.68 -31.74 12.73
CA PRO A 62 4.77 -30.79 12.96
C PRO A 62 4.62 -29.45 12.20
N GLY A 63 3.58 -29.31 11.36
CA GLY A 63 3.13 -28.02 10.81
C GLY A 63 2.05 -27.29 11.64
N LEU A 64 1.48 -27.92 12.68
CA LEU A 64 0.62 -27.26 13.66
C LEU A 64 1.48 -26.40 14.59
N ARG A 65 0.92 -25.24 14.94
CA ARG A 65 1.57 -24.12 15.65
C ARG A 65 2.19 -24.51 16.98
N MET A 66 2.98 -23.62 17.58
CA MET A 66 3.79 -23.93 18.76
C MET A 66 2.94 -24.19 20.03
N GLU A 67 3.48 -25.03 20.91
CA GLU A 67 3.02 -25.19 22.30
C GLU A 67 3.09 -23.85 23.04
N VAL A 68 2.14 -23.59 23.95
CA VAL A 68 2.14 -22.40 24.80
C VAL A 68 3.46 -22.35 25.59
N PRO A 69 4.21 -21.23 25.58
CA PRO A 69 5.38 -21.11 26.44
C PRO A 69 4.95 -21.12 27.90
N ALA A 70 5.56 -21.99 28.71
CA ALA A 70 5.27 -22.09 30.13
C ALA A 70 5.37 -20.71 30.83
N ARG A 71 4.23 -20.20 31.31
CA ARG A 71 4.15 -18.98 32.12
C ARG A 71 4.37 -19.34 33.60
N SER A 72 5.18 -18.57 34.32
CA SER A 72 5.35 -18.73 35.77
C SER A 72 4.58 -17.64 36.53
N ALA A 73 3.71 -18.04 37.46
CA ALA A 73 3.12 -17.15 38.45
C ALA A 73 3.57 -17.57 39.86
N ASP A 74 4.03 -16.61 40.68
CA ASP A 74 4.54 -16.91 42.03
C ASP A 74 3.45 -17.44 42.98
N VAL A 75 2.21 -16.97 42.85
CA VAL A 75 1.01 -17.44 43.57
C VAL A 75 -0.23 -17.21 42.69
N LEU A 76 -0.98 -18.28 42.37
CA LEU A 76 -2.25 -18.17 41.65
C LEU A 76 -3.42 -17.88 42.59
N PRO A 77 -4.42 -17.06 42.20
CA PRO A 77 -5.68 -16.92 42.91
C PRO A 77 -6.39 -18.27 43.10
N THR A 78 -7.20 -18.42 44.14
CA THR A 78 -7.99 -19.66 44.35
C THR A 78 -9.20 -19.79 43.44
N SER A 79 -9.59 -18.69 42.78
CA SER A 79 -10.70 -18.65 41.82
C SER A 79 -10.57 -17.48 40.86
N ILE A 80 -10.98 -17.69 39.61
CA ILE A 80 -11.12 -16.68 38.55
C ILE A 80 -12.49 -16.87 37.89
N ASP A 81 -13.14 -15.77 37.50
CA ASP A 81 -14.39 -15.76 36.75
C ASP A 81 -14.37 -14.62 35.72
N LEU A 82 -14.32 -14.98 34.44
CA LEU A 82 -14.28 -14.07 33.29
C LEU A 82 -15.68 -13.81 32.71
N ASN A 83 -16.72 -14.35 33.33
CA ASN A 83 -18.06 -14.36 32.76
C ASN A 83 -18.71 -12.98 32.55
N ALA A 84 -18.22 -11.94 33.23
CA ALA A 84 -18.82 -10.61 33.18
C ALA A 84 -18.82 -10.00 31.76
N ASP A 85 -17.81 -10.35 30.95
CA ASP A 85 -17.62 -9.84 29.58
C ASP A 85 -17.91 -10.89 28.49
N MET A 86 -18.39 -12.07 28.89
CA MET A 86 -18.80 -13.11 27.95
C MET A 86 -20.17 -12.77 27.34
N PRO A 87 -20.42 -13.10 26.06
CA PRO A 87 -21.76 -12.97 25.49
C PRO A 87 -22.76 -13.93 26.17
N PRO A 88 -24.07 -13.68 26.04
CA PRO A 88 -25.11 -14.56 26.58
C PRO A 88 -24.92 -16.01 26.13
N VAL A 89 -25.35 -16.95 26.97
CA VAL A 89 -25.29 -18.38 26.64
C VAL A 89 -26.07 -18.65 25.35
N GLY A 90 -25.34 -19.08 24.32
CA GLY A 90 -25.86 -19.44 23.01
C GLY A 90 -26.34 -20.90 22.92
N ASP A 91 -27.00 -21.21 21.81
CA ASP A 91 -27.57 -22.53 21.53
C ASP A 91 -27.26 -22.96 20.09
N GLN A 92 -26.42 -23.97 19.94
CA GLN A 92 -26.09 -24.59 18.64
C GLN A 92 -27.19 -25.53 18.15
N GLY A 93 -28.22 -25.77 18.96
CA GLY A 93 -29.29 -26.72 18.67
C GLY A 93 -28.73 -28.11 18.37
N VAL A 94 -29.15 -28.67 17.24
CA VAL A 94 -28.73 -30.00 16.77
C VAL A 94 -27.53 -29.97 15.80
N GLN A 95 -27.00 -28.80 15.45
CA GLN A 95 -25.87 -28.65 14.52
C GLN A 95 -24.53 -29.04 15.16
N GLY A 96 -23.62 -29.62 14.39
CA GLY A 96 -22.27 -30.02 14.83
C GLY A 96 -21.27 -28.87 15.04
N SER A 97 -21.74 -27.64 15.30
CA SER A 97 -20.93 -26.41 15.23
C SER A 97 -20.28 -25.97 16.55
N CYS A 98 -20.17 -26.86 17.55
CA CYS A 98 -19.64 -26.53 18.88
C CYS A 98 -18.26 -25.85 18.83
N ALA A 99 -17.38 -26.24 17.91
CA ALA A 99 -16.07 -25.61 17.74
C ALA A 99 -16.20 -24.12 17.40
N ALA A 100 -17.04 -23.77 16.42
CA ALA A 100 -17.28 -22.38 16.02
C ALA A 100 -17.98 -21.56 17.11
N TRP A 101 -18.92 -22.15 17.86
CA TRP A 101 -19.53 -21.51 19.03
C TRP A 101 -18.52 -21.21 20.14
N SER A 102 -17.71 -22.20 20.52
CA SER A 102 -16.70 -22.00 21.57
C SER A 102 -15.60 -21.01 21.17
N THR A 103 -15.17 -21.03 19.91
CA THR A 103 -14.03 -20.21 19.43
C THR A 103 -14.46 -18.84 18.93
N GLY A 104 -15.41 -18.75 18.00
CA GLY A 104 -15.91 -17.47 17.48
C GLY A 104 -16.85 -16.80 18.47
N TYR A 105 -18.04 -17.38 18.67
CA TYR A 105 -19.08 -16.73 19.46
C TYR A 105 -18.63 -16.40 20.89
N TYR A 106 -17.99 -17.31 21.63
CA TYR A 106 -17.52 -17.01 22.98
C TYR A 106 -16.14 -16.36 23.03
N MET A 107 -15.09 -17.06 22.61
CA MET A 107 -13.71 -16.62 22.83
C MET A 107 -13.35 -15.36 22.01
N LYS A 108 -13.75 -15.27 20.72
CA LYS A 108 -13.49 -14.08 19.88
C LYS A 108 -14.31 -12.87 20.33
N THR A 109 -15.61 -13.03 20.60
CA THR A 109 -16.43 -11.93 21.13
C THR A 109 -15.89 -11.38 22.44
N TRP A 110 -15.37 -12.26 23.31
CA TRP A 110 -14.76 -11.80 24.56
C TRP A 110 -13.53 -10.93 24.31
N TRP A 111 -12.66 -11.31 23.36
CA TRP A 111 -11.50 -10.50 22.99
C TRP A 111 -11.91 -9.14 22.44
N GLU A 112 -12.88 -9.13 21.53
CA GLU A 112 -13.44 -7.88 21.01
C GLU A 112 -14.04 -6.99 22.10
N LYS A 113 -14.68 -7.58 23.12
CA LYS A 113 -15.17 -6.83 24.27
C LYS A 113 -14.04 -6.20 25.10
N GLN A 114 -12.86 -6.82 25.14
CA GLN A 114 -11.69 -6.22 25.80
C GLN A 114 -11.12 -5.05 24.98
N GLU A 115 -11.11 -5.16 23.65
CA GLU A 115 -10.71 -4.07 22.74
C GLU A 115 -11.71 -2.92 22.76
N HIS A 116 -13.00 -3.26 22.88
CA HIS A 116 -14.13 -2.35 22.85
C HIS A 116 -14.93 -2.40 24.15
N PRO A 117 -14.47 -1.78 25.25
CA PRO A 117 -15.17 -1.80 26.54
C PRO A 117 -16.61 -1.28 26.49
N GLY A 118 -16.96 -0.51 25.46
CA GLY A 118 -18.31 0.01 25.22
C GLY A 118 -19.31 -0.99 24.63
N TRP A 119 -18.85 -2.13 24.08
CA TRP A 119 -19.73 -3.11 23.43
C TRP A 119 -20.73 -3.72 24.40
N ASP A 120 -22.01 -3.74 24.02
CA ASP A 120 -23.02 -4.54 24.71
C ASP A 120 -23.05 -5.92 24.07
N VAL A 121 -22.33 -6.87 24.65
CA VAL A 121 -22.26 -8.25 24.15
C VAL A 121 -23.60 -9.00 24.27
N GLY A 122 -24.68 -8.37 24.76
CA GLY A 122 -26.05 -8.86 24.64
C GLY A 122 -26.71 -8.55 23.28
N ASP A 123 -26.17 -7.62 22.50
CA ASP A 123 -26.64 -7.26 21.17
C ASP A 123 -25.92 -8.10 20.10
N PRO A 124 -26.65 -8.76 19.18
CA PRO A 124 -26.05 -9.50 18.06
C PRO A 124 -25.10 -8.68 17.18
N ALA A 125 -25.20 -7.36 17.19
CA ALA A 125 -24.29 -6.45 16.49
C ALA A 125 -22.85 -6.45 17.06
N TYR A 126 -22.67 -6.96 18.28
CA TYR A 126 -21.42 -7.03 19.04
C TYR A 126 -21.08 -8.46 19.47
N GLN A 127 -21.56 -9.45 18.71
CA GLN A 127 -21.31 -10.87 18.91
C GLN A 127 -20.76 -11.46 17.62
N MET A 128 -19.68 -12.24 17.69
CA MET A 128 -19.10 -12.91 16.52
C MET A 128 -19.96 -14.08 16.05
N SER A 129 -20.00 -14.33 14.74
CA SER A 129 -20.93 -15.29 14.13
C SER A 129 -20.38 -16.71 14.06
N PRO A 130 -20.95 -17.68 14.82
CA PRO A 130 -20.52 -19.07 14.72
C PRO A 130 -20.89 -19.70 13.36
N SER A 131 -21.95 -19.23 12.68
CA SER A 131 -22.34 -19.73 11.36
C SER A 131 -21.43 -19.21 10.25
N PHE A 132 -20.88 -17.99 10.37
CA PHE A 132 -19.88 -17.47 9.42
C PHE A 132 -18.68 -18.41 9.39
N LEU A 133 -18.15 -18.78 10.56
CA LEU A 133 -17.02 -19.69 10.65
C LEU A 133 -17.39 -21.12 10.25
N TYR A 134 -18.43 -21.71 10.85
CA TYR A 134 -18.75 -23.12 10.66
C TYR A 134 -19.09 -23.47 9.21
N ASN A 135 -19.91 -22.64 8.54
CA ASN A 135 -20.41 -22.95 7.20
C ASN A 135 -19.29 -22.98 6.15
N GLN A 136 -18.21 -22.24 6.40
CA GLN A 136 -17.04 -22.20 5.51
C GLN A 136 -16.11 -23.40 5.71
N VAL A 137 -15.95 -23.89 6.96
CA VAL A 137 -15.00 -24.97 7.27
C VAL A 137 -15.61 -26.37 7.29
N ASN A 138 -16.94 -26.51 7.24
CA ASN A 138 -17.62 -27.80 7.38
C ASN A 138 -17.60 -28.68 6.10
N GLY A 139 -17.09 -28.15 4.98
CA GLY A 139 -17.01 -28.85 3.70
C GLY A 139 -18.36 -29.18 3.05
N GLY A 140 -19.43 -28.45 3.40
CA GLY A 140 -20.79 -28.66 2.90
C GLY A 140 -21.60 -29.73 3.65
N HIS A 141 -21.12 -30.19 4.80
CA HIS A 141 -21.74 -31.25 5.60
C HIS A 141 -21.86 -30.87 7.08
N ASP A 142 -22.97 -31.23 7.73
CA ASP A 142 -23.11 -31.09 9.19
C ASP A 142 -22.55 -32.29 9.95
N TRP A 143 -21.23 -32.46 9.86
CA TRP A 143 -20.46 -33.52 10.53
C TRP A 143 -19.44 -32.95 11.52
N GLY A 144 -19.58 -31.67 11.85
CA GLY A 144 -18.67 -30.97 12.73
C GLY A 144 -17.30 -30.65 12.13
N THR A 145 -16.47 -29.97 12.92
CA THR A 145 -15.16 -29.42 12.51
C THR A 145 -14.15 -29.46 13.67
N SER A 146 -12.94 -28.96 13.46
CA SER A 146 -11.87 -28.91 14.47
C SER A 146 -11.53 -27.47 14.88
N PHE A 147 -10.91 -27.30 16.06
CA PHE A 147 -10.41 -25.98 16.48
C PHE A 147 -9.39 -25.37 15.50
N PRO A 148 -8.39 -26.12 14.99
CA PRO A 148 -7.44 -25.56 14.01
C PRO A 148 -8.09 -25.03 12.74
N ALA A 149 -9.17 -25.66 12.26
CA ALA A 149 -9.88 -25.17 11.07
C ALA A 149 -10.56 -23.82 11.34
N VAL A 150 -11.22 -23.67 12.50
CA VAL A 150 -11.89 -22.43 12.89
C VAL A 150 -10.88 -21.32 13.17
N LEU A 151 -9.81 -21.62 13.93
CA LEU A 151 -8.75 -20.66 14.23
C LEU A 151 -7.97 -20.24 12.97
N GLY A 152 -7.73 -21.17 12.03
CA GLY A 152 -7.13 -20.85 10.73
C GLY A 152 -8.00 -19.92 9.88
N LEU A 153 -9.32 -20.12 9.89
CA LEU A 153 -10.23 -19.22 9.18
C LEU A 153 -10.30 -17.83 9.82
N LEU A 154 -10.27 -17.74 11.16
CA LEU A 154 -10.18 -16.46 11.89
C LEU A 154 -8.89 -15.70 11.55
N GLU A 155 -7.76 -16.41 11.35
CA GLU A 155 -6.52 -15.80 10.88
C GLU A 155 -6.66 -15.30 9.44
N GLU A 156 -7.11 -16.16 8.53
CA GLU A 156 -7.13 -15.88 7.09
C GLU A 156 -8.16 -14.79 6.72
N THR A 157 -9.35 -14.86 7.32
CA THR A 157 -10.51 -14.07 6.91
C THR A 157 -11.10 -13.21 8.03
N GLY A 158 -10.89 -13.60 9.29
CA GLY A 158 -11.57 -13.00 10.44
C GLY A 158 -12.97 -13.58 10.66
N ASP A 159 -13.84 -12.81 11.30
CA ASP A 159 -15.26 -13.15 11.50
C ASP A 159 -16.11 -11.89 11.35
N THR A 160 -17.41 -12.05 11.09
CA THR A 160 -18.38 -10.94 11.08
C THR A 160 -19.35 -11.07 12.25
N ASP A 161 -20.12 -10.01 12.53
CA ASP A 161 -21.07 -10.05 13.63
C ASP A 161 -22.34 -10.87 13.31
N LEU A 162 -22.94 -11.42 14.36
CA LEU A 162 -24.14 -12.25 14.30
C LEU A 162 -25.34 -11.51 13.69
N ALA A 163 -25.38 -10.18 13.74
CA ALA A 163 -26.42 -9.42 13.05
C ALA A 163 -26.22 -9.40 11.52
N GLU A 164 -24.98 -9.44 11.02
CA GLU A 164 -24.68 -9.53 9.59
C GLU A 164 -24.76 -10.95 9.05
N PHE A 165 -24.37 -11.95 9.85
CA PHE A 165 -24.47 -13.37 9.49
C PHE A 165 -25.17 -14.17 10.60
N PRO A 166 -26.53 -14.17 10.62
CA PRO A 166 -27.30 -14.83 11.68
C PRO A 166 -27.10 -16.33 11.76
N TYR A 167 -27.36 -16.88 12.94
CA TYR A 167 -27.30 -18.32 13.19
C TYR A 167 -28.66 -18.99 13.02
N ASP A 168 -28.67 -20.12 12.31
CA ASP A 168 -29.80 -21.04 12.17
C ASP A 168 -29.23 -22.47 12.20
N ASP A 169 -29.67 -23.30 13.15
CA ASP A 169 -29.11 -24.65 13.35
C ASP A 169 -29.55 -25.65 12.26
N ASP A 170 -30.47 -25.25 11.38
CA ASP A 170 -30.83 -25.96 10.16
C ASP A 170 -30.10 -25.43 8.90
N ASP A 171 -29.27 -24.38 9.01
CA ASP A 171 -28.45 -23.83 7.92
C ASP A 171 -26.95 -23.98 8.18
N TRP A 172 -26.35 -24.96 7.53
CA TRP A 172 -24.90 -25.18 7.50
C TRP A 172 -24.29 -24.93 6.11
N LEU A 173 -25.03 -24.33 5.19
CA LEU A 173 -24.66 -24.25 3.77
C LEU A 173 -24.46 -22.82 3.28
N SER A 174 -25.18 -21.84 3.85
CA SER A 174 -25.03 -20.44 3.45
C SER A 174 -23.57 -20.00 3.58
N GLN A 175 -23.03 -19.43 2.51
CA GLN A 175 -21.69 -18.84 2.46
C GLN A 175 -21.80 -17.32 2.56
N PRO A 176 -20.79 -16.64 3.13
CA PRO A 176 -20.76 -15.18 3.16
C PRO A 176 -20.73 -14.58 1.75
N SER A 177 -21.30 -13.38 1.63
CA SER A 177 -21.12 -12.51 0.47
C SER A 177 -19.76 -11.81 0.50
N ALA A 178 -19.31 -11.28 -0.64
CA ALA A 178 -18.05 -10.54 -0.73
C ALA A 178 -18.00 -9.34 0.25
N ASP A 179 -19.13 -8.68 0.50
CA ASP A 179 -19.21 -7.57 1.44
C ASP A 179 -19.03 -8.05 2.90
N GLN A 180 -19.62 -9.20 3.25
CA GLN A 180 -19.44 -9.82 4.58
C GLN A 180 -18.02 -10.33 4.80
N GLU A 181 -17.39 -10.90 3.77
CA GLU A 181 -15.96 -11.26 3.81
C GLU A 181 -15.08 -10.02 4.01
N GLU A 182 -15.42 -8.88 3.38
CA GLU A 182 -14.65 -7.64 3.55
C GLU A 182 -14.80 -7.06 4.96
N MET A 183 -16.01 -7.13 5.53
CA MET A 183 -16.27 -6.72 6.92
C MET A 183 -15.48 -7.58 7.91
N ALA A 184 -15.35 -8.87 7.65
CA ALA A 184 -14.70 -9.81 8.56
C ALA A 184 -13.20 -9.54 8.76
N LYS A 185 -12.54 -8.93 7.76
CA LYS A 185 -11.09 -8.67 7.77
C LYS A 185 -10.64 -7.74 8.88
N GLN A 186 -11.55 -6.94 9.47
CA GLN A 186 -11.25 -6.09 10.63
C GLN A 186 -10.99 -6.92 11.90
N TYR A 187 -11.50 -8.15 11.98
CA TYR A 187 -11.51 -9.01 13.17
C TYR A 187 -10.66 -10.26 13.01
N ARG A 188 -9.56 -10.14 12.26
CA ARG A 188 -8.59 -11.24 12.12
C ARG A 188 -7.82 -11.44 13.40
N ILE A 189 -7.41 -12.68 13.64
CA ILE A 189 -6.44 -12.99 14.69
C ILE A 189 -5.03 -13.13 14.10
N PRO A 190 -3.97 -12.88 14.87
CA PRO A 190 -2.60 -13.09 14.40
C PRO A 190 -2.25 -14.58 14.20
N ASP A 191 -1.10 -14.83 13.60
CA ASP A 191 -0.53 -16.16 13.39
C ASP A 191 0.06 -16.82 14.67
N THR A 192 -0.45 -16.42 15.86
CA THR A 192 0.06 -16.84 17.18
C THR A 192 -0.88 -17.70 18.03
N TRP A 193 -2.06 -18.11 17.52
CA TRP A 193 -2.88 -19.12 18.20
C TRP A 193 -2.12 -20.44 18.41
N ARG A 194 -2.39 -21.11 19.53
CA ARG A 194 -1.50 -22.10 20.15
C ARG A 194 -2.29 -23.14 20.95
N TYR A 195 -1.67 -24.28 21.21
CA TYR A 195 -2.24 -25.34 22.06
C TYR A 195 -1.46 -25.49 23.37
N PHE A 196 -2.15 -25.92 24.43
CA PHE A 196 -1.52 -26.38 25.66
C PHE A 196 -1.15 -27.87 25.56
N PHE A 197 -2.07 -28.67 25.04
CA PHE A 197 -1.85 -30.09 24.77
C PHE A 197 -2.81 -30.60 23.70
N ILE A 198 -2.40 -31.67 23.02
CA ILE A 198 -3.22 -32.42 22.05
C ILE A 198 -3.03 -33.91 22.32
N ASN A 199 -4.07 -34.54 22.81
CA ASN A 199 -4.16 -35.96 23.07
C ASN A 199 -4.91 -36.65 21.93
N ASN A 200 -4.48 -37.86 21.57
CA ASN A 200 -5.06 -38.59 20.45
C ASN A 200 -5.77 -39.87 20.96
N PRO A 201 -7.10 -39.95 20.88
CA PRO A 201 -7.85 -41.07 21.45
C PRO A 201 -7.71 -42.35 20.62
N ASP A 202 -7.36 -42.23 19.33
CA ASP A 202 -7.15 -43.35 18.44
C ASP A 202 -5.78 -44.02 18.66
N LEU A 203 -4.79 -43.26 19.13
CA LEU A 203 -3.44 -43.75 19.40
C LEU A 203 -3.22 -44.11 20.87
N ASP A 204 -3.75 -43.30 21.79
CA ASP A 204 -3.62 -43.49 23.23
C ASP A 204 -4.91 -42.99 23.92
N PRO A 205 -5.93 -43.84 24.05
CA PRO A 205 -7.11 -43.50 24.83
C PRO A 205 -6.74 -43.38 26.31
N GLY A 206 -6.98 -42.22 26.93
CA GLY A 206 -6.53 -41.88 28.30
C GLY A 206 -6.80 -42.92 29.41
N PRO A 207 -6.37 -42.64 30.65
CA PRO A 207 -6.25 -41.29 31.20
C PRO A 207 -4.93 -40.60 30.89
N TYR A 208 -5.01 -39.29 30.63
CA TYR A 208 -3.88 -38.39 30.41
C TYR A 208 -3.39 -37.76 31.73
N ASP A 209 -2.31 -36.98 31.60
CA ASP A 209 -1.74 -36.18 32.69
C ASP A 209 -1.65 -34.69 32.29
N ASN A 210 -2.79 -34.10 31.90
CA ASN A 210 -2.83 -32.72 31.42
C ASN A 210 -2.48 -31.72 32.54
N ASP A 211 -1.61 -30.75 32.26
CA ASP A 211 -1.17 -29.77 33.25
C ASP A 211 -2.23 -28.69 33.51
N ILE A 212 -2.94 -28.84 34.62
CA ILE A 212 -3.95 -27.88 35.09
C ILE A 212 -3.33 -26.54 35.51
N THR A 213 -2.07 -26.54 35.95
CA THR A 213 -1.39 -25.33 36.45
C THR A 213 -1.20 -24.33 35.33
N GLU A 214 -0.85 -24.80 34.13
CA GLU A 214 -0.68 -23.95 32.96
C GLU A 214 -2.00 -23.32 32.52
N LEU A 215 -3.08 -24.11 32.45
CA LEU A 215 -4.42 -23.61 32.13
C LEU A 215 -4.87 -22.54 33.13
N LYS A 216 -4.67 -22.78 34.43
CA LYS A 216 -4.99 -21.80 35.48
C LYS A 216 -4.17 -20.52 35.35
N THR A 217 -2.90 -20.63 34.95
CA THR A 217 -2.02 -19.47 34.77
C THR A 217 -2.49 -18.59 33.61
N HIS A 218 -2.96 -19.19 32.52
CA HIS A 218 -3.56 -18.46 31.41
C HIS A 218 -4.86 -17.75 31.82
N LEU A 219 -5.76 -18.45 32.49
CA LEU A 219 -7.01 -17.84 33.01
C LEU A 219 -6.73 -16.73 34.02
N ALA A 220 -5.72 -16.88 34.88
CA ALA A 220 -5.31 -15.85 35.83
C ALA A 220 -4.70 -14.60 35.16
N ALA A 221 -4.26 -14.71 33.90
CA ALA A 221 -3.89 -13.56 33.08
C ALA A 221 -5.12 -12.84 32.48
N GLY A 222 -6.33 -13.38 32.71
CA GLY A 222 -7.58 -12.82 32.22
C GLY A 222 -8.05 -13.42 30.89
N GLU A 223 -7.33 -14.38 30.31
CA GLU A 223 -7.57 -14.86 28.95
C GLU A 223 -8.41 -16.17 28.94
N PRO A 224 -9.54 -16.22 28.21
CA PRO A 224 -10.30 -17.45 28.01
C PRO A 224 -9.59 -18.40 27.05
N MET A 225 -10.00 -19.67 27.08
CA MET A 225 -9.48 -20.72 26.19
C MET A 225 -10.60 -21.67 25.78
N VAL A 226 -10.35 -22.53 24.79
CA VAL A 226 -11.30 -23.58 24.40
C VAL A 226 -10.76 -24.97 24.72
N LEU A 227 -11.64 -25.87 25.16
CA LEU A 227 -11.34 -27.28 25.42
C LEU A 227 -12.13 -28.19 24.50
N GLY A 228 -11.45 -29.23 24.01
CA GLY A 228 -12.07 -30.37 23.38
C GLY A 228 -12.24 -31.49 24.38
N ILE A 229 -13.49 -31.82 24.70
CA ILE A 229 -13.81 -32.87 25.68
C ILE A 229 -14.49 -34.04 24.99
N PRO A 230 -14.25 -35.28 25.45
CA PRO A 230 -15.15 -36.37 25.15
C PRO A 230 -16.38 -36.26 26.06
N VAL A 231 -17.57 -36.40 25.48
CA VAL A 231 -18.83 -36.44 26.22
C VAL A 231 -19.15 -37.89 26.51
N PHE A 232 -19.18 -38.24 27.80
CA PHE A 232 -19.56 -39.57 28.27
C PHE A 232 -21.05 -39.67 28.56
N ARG A 233 -21.54 -40.90 28.71
CA ARG A 233 -22.94 -41.16 29.02
C ARG A 233 -23.40 -40.59 30.38
N ASP A 234 -22.48 -40.37 31.31
CA ASP A 234 -22.72 -39.76 32.62
C ASP A 234 -22.61 -38.22 32.62
N PHE A 235 -22.44 -37.61 31.44
CA PHE A 235 -22.37 -36.16 31.34
C PHE A 235 -23.70 -35.50 31.78
N PRO A 236 -23.65 -34.39 32.56
CA PRO A 236 -24.85 -33.80 33.15
C PRO A 236 -25.88 -33.34 32.12
N ASP A 237 -27.15 -33.58 32.44
CA ASP A 237 -28.31 -33.17 31.64
C ASP A 237 -28.28 -33.69 30.18
N PHE A 238 -27.58 -34.82 29.98
CA PHE A 238 -27.57 -35.59 28.73
C PHE A 238 -28.43 -36.85 28.87
N PHE A 239 -28.03 -37.78 29.74
CA PHE A 239 -28.87 -38.89 30.24
C PHE A 239 -29.05 -38.84 31.76
N GLU A 240 -28.17 -38.12 32.44
CA GLU A 240 -28.16 -37.92 33.88
C GLU A 240 -28.87 -36.61 34.27
N PRO A 241 -29.34 -36.47 35.53
CA PRO A 241 -29.90 -35.21 35.98
C PRO A 241 -28.88 -34.05 35.90
N PRO A 242 -29.35 -32.80 35.86
CA PRO A 242 -28.48 -31.63 35.97
C PRO A 242 -27.56 -31.68 37.19
N ASP A 243 -26.29 -31.36 36.99
CA ASP A 243 -25.27 -31.27 38.03
C ASP A 243 -24.34 -30.06 37.73
N PRO A 244 -24.22 -29.08 38.64
CA PRO A 244 -23.30 -27.94 38.46
C PRO A 244 -21.80 -28.33 38.48
N TYR A 245 -21.45 -29.55 38.92
CA TYR A 245 -20.07 -30.00 39.04
C TYR A 245 -19.89 -31.41 38.45
N TYR A 246 -19.17 -31.51 37.34
CA TYR A 246 -18.95 -32.78 36.68
C TYR A 246 -17.69 -33.48 37.17
N LEU A 247 -17.93 -34.54 37.94
CA LEU A 247 -16.96 -35.55 38.30
C LEU A 247 -17.39 -36.88 37.68
N SER A 248 -16.70 -37.28 36.62
CA SER A 248 -17.01 -38.50 35.87
C SER A 248 -16.94 -39.75 36.76
N TRP A 249 -17.83 -40.71 36.51
CA TRP A 249 -17.79 -42.07 37.06
C TRP A 249 -16.60 -42.88 36.51
N PHE A 250 -16.06 -42.44 35.37
CA PHE A 250 -14.89 -43.05 34.75
C PHE A 250 -13.60 -42.40 35.27
N ASP A 251 -12.65 -43.26 35.60
CA ASP A 251 -11.31 -42.88 36.02
C ASP A 251 -10.29 -43.96 35.63
N GLU A 252 -9.05 -43.81 36.07
CA GLU A 252 -7.98 -44.78 35.77
C GLU A 252 -8.32 -46.22 36.18
N ALA A 253 -9.09 -46.41 37.27
CA ALA A 253 -9.48 -47.74 37.75
C ALA A 253 -10.71 -48.29 37.02
N ASN A 254 -11.51 -47.43 36.39
CA ASN A 254 -12.70 -47.76 35.63
C ASN A 254 -12.77 -46.92 34.35
N PRO A 255 -11.93 -47.22 33.32
CA PRO A 255 -11.89 -46.43 32.09
C PRO A 255 -13.14 -46.68 31.22
N PRO A 256 -13.57 -45.69 30.41
CA PRO A 256 -14.72 -45.85 29.53
C PRO A 256 -14.41 -46.72 28.31
N ASP A 257 -15.42 -47.37 27.74
CA ASP A 257 -15.28 -48.03 26.43
C ASP A 257 -15.32 -47.02 25.27
N TRP A 258 -14.14 -46.74 24.71
CA TRP A 258 -13.95 -45.83 23.59
C TRP A 258 -14.45 -46.31 22.23
N ARG A 259 -14.77 -47.60 22.10
CA ARG A 259 -15.17 -48.19 20.81
C ARG A 259 -16.67 -48.20 20.58
N SER A 260 -17.47 -47.89 21.61
CA SER A 260 -18.93 -47.89 21.53
C SER A 260 -19.45 -46.46 21.45
N THR A 261 -19.72 -46.00 20.23
CA THR A 261 -20.47 -44.75 19.98
C THR A 261 -21.93 -45.12 19.67
N TYR A 262 -22.90 -44.33 20.16
CA TYR A 262 -24.37 -44.55 20.12
C TYR A 262 -25.00 -45.42 21.23
N GLU A 263 -26.34 -45.38 21.32
CA GLU A 263 -27.19 -45.87 22.43
C GLU A 263 -26.62 -47.10 23.17
N GLY A 264 -26.15 -46.88 24.40
CA GLY A 264 -25.59 -47.90 25.27
C GLY A 264 -24.06 -47.88 25.42
N GLY A 265 -23.34 -47.09 24.64
CA GLY A 265 -21.90 -46.86 24.76
C GLY A 265 -21.51 -45.84 25.85
N ASP A 266 -20.26 -45.93 26.31
CA ASP A 266 -19.71 -45.01 27.32
C ASP A 266 -19.31 -43.64 26.72
N LEU A 267 -18.82 -43.61 25.47
CA LEU A 267 -18.51 -42.38 24.73
C LEU A 267 -19.65 -42.01 23.78
N ILE A 268 -20.17 -40.79 23.91
CA ILE A 268 -21.23 -40.26 23.06
C ILE A 268 -20.67 -39.50 21.86
N GLY A 269 -19.64 -38.68 22.05
CA GLY A 269 -19.00 -37.92 20.97
C GLY A 269 -18.02 -36.86 21.48
N GLY A 270 -17.42 -36.11 20.55
CA GLY A 270 -16.53 -34.99 20.85
C GLY A 270 -17.27 -33.65 20.91
N HIS A 271 -16.90 -32.81 21.87
CA HIS A 271 -17.53 -31.50 22.09
C HIS A 271 -16.53 -30.40 22.39
N GLY A 272 -16.79 -29.20 21.86
CA GLY A 272 -15.99 -27.99 22.10
C GLY A 272 -16.66 -27.09 23.12
N LEU A 273 -15.90 -26.58 24.08
CA LEU A 273 -16.38 -25.72 25.17
C LEU A 273 -15.44 -24.54 25.37
N CYS A 274 -15.96 -23.39 25.82
CA CYS A 274 -15.14 -22.26 26.22
C CYS A 274 -14.96 -22.25 27.75
N VAL A 275 -13.72 -22.11 28.22
CA VAL A 275 -13.36 -22.02 29.64
C VAL A 275 -13.30 -20.55 30.03
N VAL A 276 -14.09 -20.22 31.04
CA VAL A 276 -14.31 -18.83 31.48
C VAL A 276 -13.83 -18.58 32.91
N GLY A 277 -13.08 -19.52 33.49
CA GLY A 277 -12.51 -19.37 34.82
C GLY A 277 -12.25 -20.69 35.52
N TYR A 278 -11.94 -20.61 36.81
CA TYR A 278 -11.72 -21.79 37.67
C TYR A 278 -12.06 -21.49 39.12
N ASN A 279 -12.29 -22.54 39.92
CA ASN A 279 -12.45 -22.43 41.37
C ASN A 279 -11.88 -23.67 42.04
N ASP A 280 -10.86 -23.49 42.88
CA ASP A 280 -10.16 -24.57 43.60
C ASP A 280 -11.03 -25.27 44.66
N ASN A 281 -12.21 -24.71 44.94
CA ASN A 281 -13.20 -25.24 45.89
C ASN A 281 -14.62 -25.25 45.30
N ALA A 282 -14.75 -25.50 43.99
CA ALA A 282 -16.04 -25.65 43.30
C ALA A 282 -16.91 -26.77 43.89
N ASN A 283 -16.28 -27.85 44.38
CA ASN A 283 -16.94 -28.95 45.08
C ASN A 283 -16.32 -29.15 46.48
N PRO A 284 -16.82 -28.48 47.53
CA PRO A 284 -16.26 -28.58 48.88
C PRO A 284 -16.29 -30.01 49.47
N GLY A 285 -17.09 -30.92 48.90
CA GLY A 285 -17.20 -32.31 49.34
C GLY A 285 -16.14 -33.27 48.76
N GLY A 286 -15.31 -32.81 47.81
CA GLY A 286 -14.28 -33.63 47.17
C GLY A 286 -13.17 -34.07 48.12
N SER A 287 -12.70 -35.32 47.97
CA SER A 287 -11.70 -35.91 48.88
C SER A 287 -10.28 -35.43 48.57
N THR A 288 -9.99 -35.15 47.30
CA THR A 288 -8.69 -34.66 46.82
C THR A 288 -8.79 -33.22 46.30
N PRO A 289 -7.66 -32.47 46.16
CA PRO A 289 -7.69 -31.17 45.50
C PRO A 289 -8.29 -31.21 44.09
N GLU A 290 -8.08 -32.31 43.36
CA GLU A 290 -8.57 -32.49 41.99
C GLU A 290 -10.08 -32.76 41.92
N GLU A 291 -10.65 -33.36 42.97
CA GLU A 291 -12.09 -33.57 43.13
C GLU A 291 -12.81 -32.39 43.78
N ARG A 292 -12.07 -31.42 44.34
CA ARG A 292 -12.62 -30.17 44.89
C ARG A 292 -12.61 -29.03 43.89
N GLY A 293 -11.53 -28.94 43.11
CA GLY A 293 -11.36 -27.87 42.14
C GLY A 293 -12.04 -28.18 40.80
N GLY A 294 -12.35 -27.15 40.04
CA GLY A 294 -12.85 -27.32 38.68
C GLY A 294 -12.65 -26.10 37.79
N LEU A 295 -12.53 -26.34 36.49
CA LEU A 295 -12.59 -25.30 35.46
C LEU A 295 -14.04 -24.96 35.18
N ARG A 296 -14.38 -23.67 35.18
CA ARG A 296 -15.71 -23.18 34.81
C ARG A 296 -15.80 -23.08 33.30
N ILE A 297 -16.78 -23.75 32.70
CA ILE A 297 -17.05 -23.68 31.27
C ILE A 297 -18.39 -23.02 30.99
N VAL A 298 -18.50 -22.40 29.83
CA VAL A 298 -19.76 -22.05 29.18
C VAL A 298 -19.99 -23.00 28.01
N ASN A 299 -21.20 -23.54 27.92
CA ASN A 299 -21.61 -24.48 26.89
C ASN A 299 -22.49 -23.79 25.83
N SER A 300 -22.68 -24.44 24.69
CA SER A 300 -23.48 -23.96 23.55
C SER A 300 -24.78 -24.74 23.37
N TRP A 301 -25.43 -25.15 24.45
CA TRP A 301 -26.73 -25.86 24.44
C TRP A 301 -27.87 -25.05 25.08
N GLY A 302 -27.74 -23.72 25.02
CA GLY A 302 -28.72 -22.77 25.50
C GLY A 302 -28.74 -22.57 27.02
N PRO A 303 -29.36 -21.46 27.48
CA PRO A 303 -29.43 -21.11 28.90
C PRO A 303 -30.33 -22.06 29.71
N GLY A 304 -31.11 -22.91 29.04
CA GLY A 304 -31.92 -23.95 29.69
C GLY A 304 -31.14 -25.19 30.10
N TRP A 305 -29.92 -25.38 29.59
CA TRP A 305 -29.10 -26.55 29.91
C TRP A 305 -28.55 -26.49 31.34
N ASN A 306 -28.48 -27.66 31.98
CA ASN A 306 -27.91 -27.90 33.30
C ASN A 306 -28.66 -27.17 34.45
N GLY A 307 -29.96 -27.00 34.30
CA GLY A 307 -30.86 -26.53 35.36
C GLY A 307 -30.45 -25.16 35.91
N ALA A 308 -30.17 -25.09 37.22
CA ALA A 308 -29.82 -23.83 37.88
C ALA A 308 -28.47 -23.24 37.45
N SER A 309 -27.62 -24.05 36.80
CA SER A 309 -26.33 -23.59 36.27
C SER A 309 -26.48 -22.81 34.96
N ALA A 310 -27.67 -22.82 34.34
CA ALA A 310 -28.06 -21.96 33.22
C ALA A 310 -27.02 -21.85 32.09
N GLY A 311 -26.55 -22.99 31.56
CA GLY A 311 -25.55 -23.03 30.49
C GLY A 311 -24.10 -23.26 30.93
N TYR A 312 -23.82 -23.23 32.24
CA TYR A 312 -22.48 -23.40 32.80
C TYR A 312 -22.29 -24.75 33.49
N LEU A 313 -21.03 -25.13 33.66
CA LEU A 313 -20.61 -26.32 34.40
C LEU A 313 -19.21 -26.12 34.97
N TYR A 314 -18.93 -26.71 36.13
CA TYR A 314 -17.55 -26.92 36.57
C TYR A 314 -17.09 -28.31 36.15
N LEU A 315 -16.10 -28.39 35.26
CA LEU A 315 -15.38 -29.63 34.98
C LEU A 315 -14.36 -29.87 36.09
N SER A 316 -14.47 -30.97 36.82
CA SER A 316 -13.50 -31.31 37.87
C SER A 316 -12.08 -31.31 37.32
N TYR A 317 -11.09 -30.85 38.10
CA TYR A 317 -9.69 -30.93 37.68
C TYR A 317 -9.26 -32.37 37.40
N LYS A 318 -9.82 -33.34 38.14
CA LYS A 318 -9.62 -34.78 37.86
C LYS A 318 -10.05 -35.14 36.43
N PHE A 319 -11.25 -34.72 36.01
CA PHE A 319 -11.72 -34.95 34.64
C PHE A 319 -10.83 -34.24 33.60
N VAL A 320 -10.46 -32.98 33.86
CA VAL A 320 -9.62 -32.22 32.92
C VAL A 320 -8.25 -32.88 32.72
N ARG A 321 -7.62 -33.30 33.82
CA ARG A 321 -6.33 -33.97 33.83
C ARG A 321 -6.37 -35.27 33.03
N GLN A 322 -7.40 -36.09 33.25
CA GLN A 322 -7.48 -37.46 32.75
C GLN A 322 -8.08 -37.57 31.34
N TRP A 323 -9.04 -36.72 30.98
CA TRP A 323 -9.92 -37.03 29.85
C TRP A 323 -10.03 -35.94 28.79
N VAL A 324 -9.58 -34.71 29.05
CA VAL A 324 -9.66 -33.64 28.04
C VAL A 324 -8.67 -33.91 26.91
N MET A 325 -9.16 -33.79 25.68
CA MET A 325 -8.44 -34.19 24.47
C MET A 325 -7.52 -33.11 23.97
N GLU A 326 -7.97 -31.86 23.97
CA GLU A 326 -7.17 -30.75 23.45
C GLU A 326 -7.58 -29.44 24.13
N ALA A 327 -6.64 -28.51 24.18
CA ALA A 327 -6.85 -27.18 24.73
C ALA A 327 -6.13 -26.14 23.88
N TRP A 328 -6.86 -25.11 23.45
CA TRP A 328 -6.37 -24.08 22.53
C TRP A 328 -6.63 -22.68 23.07
N ALA A 329 -5.70 -21.77 22.75
CA ALA A 329 -5.82 -20.34 23.02
C ALA A 329 -5.46 -19.54 21.76
N MET A 330 -5.98 -18.32 21.70
CA MET A 330 -5.60 -17.33 20.69
C MET A 330 -5.28 -15.99 21.35
N ASP A 331 -4.43 -15.22 20.69
CA ASP A 331 -4.36 -13.78 20.90
C ASP A 331 -5.28 -13.10 19.89
N ASP A 332 -5.54 -11.81 20.09
CA ASP A 332 -6.31 -11.01 19.13
C ASP A 332 -5.45 -9.94 18.45
N GLN A 333 -5.89 -9.48 17.28
CA GLN A 333 -5.27 -8.35 16.59
C GLN A 333 -6.14 -7.12 16.81
N ASP A 334 -5.51 -6.01 17.24
CA ASP A 334 -6.18 -4.72 17.40
C ASP A 334 -7.00 -4.37 16.16
N SER A 335 -8.31 -4.31 16.33
CA SER A 335 -9.32 -4.06 15.31
C SER A 335 -9.55 -2.56 15.03
N LYS A 336 -8.79 -1.67 15.69
CA LYS A 336 -8.88 -0.22 15.50
C LYS A 336 -8.48 0.21 14.08
N PRO A 337 -9.23 1.13 13.43
CA PRO A 337 -8.86 1.65 12.11
C PRO A 337 -7.53 2.40 12.14
N VAL A 338 -6.67 2.18 11.13
CA VAL A 338 -5.39 2.89 10.99
C VAL A 338 -5.23 3.38 9.56
N ILE A 339 -4.96 4.67 9.40
CA ILE A 339 -4.61 5.28 8.11
C ILE A 339 -3.10 5.27 7.95
N SER A 340 -2.62 4.61 6.89
CA SER A 340 -1.23 4.65 6.47
C SER A 340 -0.93 5.85 5.57
N THR A 341 -1.78 6.16 4.59
CA THR A 341 -1.56 7.28 3.66
C THR A 341 -2.85 7.97 3.19
N LEU A 342 -2.73 9.23 2.80
CA LEU A 342 -3.72 9.99 2.04
C LEU A 342 -3.14 10.35 0.67
N ASN A 343 -3.85 10.02 -0.40
CA ASN A 343 -3.42 10.33 -1.76
C ASN A 343 -4.57 10.93 -2.61
N PRO A 344 -4.46 12.20 -3.04
CA PRO A 344 -3.42 13.16 -2.65
C PRO A 344 -3.61 13.63 -1.18
N PRO A 345 -2.55 14.07 -0.48
CA PRO A 345 -2.64 14.66 0.86
C PRO A 345 -3.16 16.11 0.83
N ASN A 346 -3.38 16.67 -0.36
CA ASN A 346 -4.01 17.96 -0.58
C ASN A 346 -4.99 17.84 -1.74
N ALA A 347 -6.19 18.41 -1.59
CA ALA A 347 -7.20 18.36 -2.64
C ALA A 347 -8.25 19.46 -2.47
N ALA A 348 -8.81 19.86 -3.61
CA ALA A 348 -9.90 20.81 -3.68
C ALA A 348 -11.26 20.12 -3.43
N THR A 349 -12.28 20.92 -3.11
CA THR A 349 -13.67 20.45 -2.96
C THR A 349 -14.10 19.60 -4.17
N GLY A 350 -14.68 18.44 -3.90
CA GLY A 350 -15.23 17.52 -4.91
C GLY A 350 -14.20 16.57 -5.53
N GLN A 351 -12.90 16.80 -5.35
CA GLN A 351 -11.88 15.84 -5.78
C GLN A 351 -11.89 14.58 -4.90
N VAL A 352 -11.49 13.46 -5.47
CA VAL A 352 -11.42 12.17 -4.75
C VAL A 352 -10.07 12.04 -4.06
N VAL A 353 -10.09 11.79 -2.75
CA VAL A 353 -8.93 11.38 -1.96
C VAL A 353 -9.05 9.88 -1.67
N THR A 354 -7.95 9.17 -1.87
CA THR A 354 -7.80 7.76 -1.51
C THR A 354 -7.09 7.68 -0.16
N ILE A 355 -7.69 6.94 0.76
CA ILE A 355 -7.22 6.71 2.12
C ILE A 355 -6.83 5.24 2.18
N SER A 356 -5.54 4.96 2.30
CA SER A 356 -5.03 3.61 2.45
C SER A 356 -4.74 3.34 3.92
N GLY A 357 -4.92 2.09 4.33
CA GLY A 357 -4.76 1.70 5.72
C GLY A 357 -5.21 0.26 5.95
N ASN A 358 -5.62 -0.02 7.18
CA ASN A 358 -6.20 -1.31 7.58
C ASN A 358 -7.30 -1.07 8.61
N ASN A 359 -8.11 -2.11 8.85
CA ASN A 359 -9.17 -2.15 9.86
C ASN A 359 -10.26 -1.09 9.65
N PHE A 360 -10.55 -0.70 8.40
CA PHE A 360 -11.67 0.19 8.11
C PHE A 360 -13.02 -0.54 8.10
N GLY A 361 -13.02 -1.88 8.12
CA GLY A 361 -14.22 -2.70 8.00
C GLY A 361 -15.00 -2.43 6.70
N GLY A 362 -16.32 -2.54 6.77
CA GLY A 362 -17.24 -2.19 5.67
C GLY A 362 -17.93 -0.83 5.85
N ASP A 363 -18.38 -0.23 4.74
CA ASP A 363 -19.20 1.00 4.74
C ASP A 363 -20.62 0.71 5.22
N ARG A 364 -20.77 0.67 6.54
CA ARG A 364 -22.05 0.41 7.20
C ARG A 364 -22.19 1.23 8.47
N ARG A 365 -23.43 1.32 8.97
CA ARG A 365 -23.78 1.95 10.25
C ARG A 365 -23.19 3.38 10.34
N GLN A 366 -22.15 3.60 11.13
CA GLN A 366 -21.56 4.92 11.39
C GLN A 366 -20.20 5.15 10.71
N ALA A 367 -19.76 4.22 9.85
CA ALA A 367 -18.52 4.32 9.10
C ALA A 367 -18.50 5.61 8.28
N ARG A 368 -17.41 6.37 8.39
CA ARG A 368 -17.26 7.66 7.70
C ARG A 368 -15.83 8.14 7.67
N VAL A 369 -15.57 9.07 6.76
CA VAL A 369 -14.36 9.90 6.79
C VAL A 369 -14.73 11.31 7.20
N ALA A 370 -14.01 11.87 8.17
CA ALA A 370 -14.17 13.26 8.59
C ALA A 370 -12.97 14.09 8.12
N PHE A 371 -13.26 15.20 7.46
CA PHE A 371 -12.32 16.28 7.22
C PHE A 371 -12.52 17.37 8.29
N PRO A 372 -11.50 18.19 8.58
CA PRO A 372 -11.70 19.42 9.34
C PRO A 372 -12.81 20.25 8.69
N GLY A 373 -13.74 20.78 9.48
CA GLY A 373 -14.91 21.52 8.96
C GLY A 373 -16.03 20.65 8.35
N ALA A 374 -15.79 19.36 8.09
CA ALA A 374 -16.78 18.45 7.50
C ALA A 374 -16.77 17.05 8.16
N PRO A 375 -17.72 16.74 9.07
CA PRO A 375 -17.71 15.50 9.86
C PRO A 375 -18.01 14.22 9.06
N GLY A 376 -18.39 14.36 7.79
CA GLY A 376 -18.65 13.26 6.87
C GLY A 376 -18.32 13.67 5.44
N ALA A 377 -17.71 12.75 4.69
CA ALA A 377 -17.42 12.88 3.28
C ALA A 377 -18.26 11.91 2.44
N GLU A 378 -18.51 12.27 1.19
CA GLU A 378 -19.23 11.40 0.25
C GLU A 378 -18.32 10.22 -0.13
N VAL A 379 -18.75 9.00 0.19
CA VAL A 379 -18.03 7.76 -0.12
C VAL A 379 -18.16 7.42 -1.61
N VAL A 380 -17.02 7.11 -2.23
CA VAL A 380 -16.91 6.62 -3.61
C VAL A 380 -16.75 5.10 -3.61
N SER A 381 -15.90 4.57 -2.73
CA SER A 381 -15.74 3.13 -2.47
C SER A 381 -15.14 2.91 -1.08
N TRP A 382 -15.40 1.75 -0.49
CA TRP A 382 -14.91 1.40 0.85
C TRP A 382 -14.56 -0.09 0.93
N THR A 383 -13.37 -0.38 1.42
CA THR A 383 -12.91 -1.72 1.77
C THR A 383 -12.16 -1.65 3.10
N ASN A 384 -11.78 -2.79 3.66
CA ASN A 384 -11.09 -2.83 4.95
C ASN A 384 -9.72 -2.11 4.91
N SER A 385 -9.12 -1.98 3.73
CA SER A 385 -7.79 -1.38 3.56
C SER A 385 -7.77 -0.12 2.69
N THR A 386 -8.88 0.25 2.05
CA THR A 386 -8.94 1.42 1.17
C THR A 386 -10.30 2.09 1.19
N VAL A 387 -10.32 3.38 1.52
CA VAL A 387 -11.52 4.22 1.45
C VAL A 387 -11.28 5.35 0.45
N ARG A 388 -12.22 5.56 -0.47
CA ARG A 388 -12.18 6.69 -1.42
C ARG A 388 -13.34 7.61 -1.14
N VAL A 389 -13.06 8.89 -0.94
CA VAL A 389 -14.09 9.90 -0.64
C VAL A 389 -13.89 11.17 -1.44
N LYS A 390 -14.97 11.90 -1.71
CA LYS A 390 -14.87 13.26 -2.25
C LYS A 390 -14.64 14.26 -1.12
N VAL A 391 -13.70 15.17 -1.32
CA VAL A 391 -13.43 16.27 -0.38
C VAL A 391 -14.68 17.14 -0.23
N PRO A 392 -15.26 17.28 0.97
CA PRO A 392 -16.44 18.09 1.19
C PRO A 392 -16.22 19.58 0.91
N GLY A 393 -17.28 20.30 0.55
CA GLY A 393 -17.21 21.76 0.31
C GLY A 393 -16.89 22.61 1.55
N ALA A 394 -17.09 22.06 2.74
CA ALA A 394 -16.73 22.69 4.01
C ALA A 394 -15.39 22.16 4.57
N ALA A 395 -14.64 21.38 3.78
CA ALA A 395 -13.36 20.84 4.21
C ALA A 395 -12.33 21.96 4.39
N GLU A 396 -11.64 21.96 5.52
CA GLU A 396 -10.52 22.83 5.85
C GLU A 396 -9.22 22.01 5.96
N SER A 397 -8.07 22.68 5.87
CA SER A 397 -6.77 22.04 6.15
C SER A 397 -6.68 21.62 7.61
N GLY A 398 -6.13 20.44 7.87
CA GLY A 398 -5.99 19.84 9.20
C GLY A 398 -6.00 18.32 9.13
N THR A 399 -6.32 17.64 10.23
CA THR A 399 -6.25 16.18 10.29
C THR A 399 -7.54 15.52 9.80
N VAL A 400 -7.42 14.64 8.81
CA VAL A 400 -8.48 13.74 8.36
C VAL A 400 -8.48 12.47 9.19
N TYR A 401 -9.65 11.98 9.55
CA TYR A 401 -9.84 10.73 10.29
C TYR A 401 -10.79 9.81 9.53
N ALA A 402 -10.51 8.51 9.56
CA ALA A 402 -11.47 7.47 9.23
C ALA A 402 -12.09 6.97 10.55
N TYR A 403 -13.37 6.66 10.47
CA TYR A 403 -14.12 6.01 11.53
C TYR A 403 -14.69 4.73 10.98
N ASP A 404 -14.53 3.64 11.73
CA ASP A 404 -15.19 2.39 11.42
C ASP A 404 -16.69 2.46 11.76
N TRP A 405 -17.37 1.32 11.63
CA TRP A 405 -18.82 1.24 11.83
C TRP A 405 -19.26 1.49 13.27
N ASP A 406 -18.38 1.30 14.27
CA ASP A 406 -18.63 1.54 15.70
C ASP A 406 -18.17 2.94 16.16
N SER A 407 -17.84 3.81 15.19
CA SER A 407 -17.32 5.16 15.45
C SER A 407 -15.96 5.18 16.16
N GLU A 408 -15.19 4.10 16.12
CA GLU A 408 -13.81 4.14 16.56
C GLU A 408 -12.98 4.97 15.57
N ARG A 409 -12.13 5.86 16.11
CA ARG A 409 -11.37 6.83 15.32
C ARG A 409 -9.96 6.35 15.02
N SER A 410 -9.52 6.53 13.77
CA SER A 410 -8.15 6.25 13.35
C SER A 410 -7.08 7.18 13.95
N ASN A 411 -5.81 6.85 13.74
CA ASN A 411 -4.64 7.71 14.03
C ASN A 411 -4.73 9.10 13.36
N GLY A 412 -5.35 9.17 12.18
CA GLY A 412 -5.54 10.39 11.41
C GLY A 412 -4.29 10.81 10.63
N GLN A 413 -4.49 11.55 9.55
CA GLN A 413 -3.42 12.01 8.66
C GLN A 413 -3.61 13.48 8.29
N PRO A 414 -2.52 14.26 8.12
CA PRO A 414 -2.62 15.66 7.73
C PRO A 414 -3.16 15.77 6.29
N PHE A 415 -4.07 16.71 6.11
CA PHE A 415 -4.69 17.05 4.84
C PHE A 415 -4.66 18.57 4.65
N THR A 416 -4.37 19.02 3.43
CA THR A 416 -4.46 20.44 3.07
C THR A 416 -5.63 20.64 2.11
N ALA A 417 -6.64 21.39 2.54
CA ALA A 417 -7.69 21.82 1.64
C ALA A 417 -7.11 22.83 0.64
N ASP A 418 -7.26 22.57 -0.65
CA ASP A 418 -6.84 23.51 -1.70
C ASP A 418 -7.99 24.48 -2.05
N PRO A 419 -7.93 25.76 -1.63
CA PRO A 419 -8.97 26.75 -1.90
C PRO A 419 -8.94 27.27 -3.35
N MET A 420 -7.88 27.03 -4.13
CA MET A 420 -7.75 27.55 -5.49
C MET A 420 -8.29 26.61 -6.56
N GLY A 421 -8.55 25.34 -6.25
CA GLY A 421 -8.86 24.32 -7.27
C GLY A 421 -7.68 24.04 -8.20
N ALA A 422 -6.47 24.41 -7.78
CA ALA A 422 -5.26 24.32 -8.58
C ALA A 422 -5.00 22.86 -8.93
N SER A 423 -5.04 22.57 -10.23
CA SER A 423 -4.74 21.23 -10.72
C SER A 423 -3.24 21.04 -10.89
N TRP A 424 -2.51 22.11 -11.21
CA TRP A 424 -1.08 22.10 -11.54
C TRP A 424 -0.38 23.40 -11.16
N LEU A 425 0.81 23.29 -10.56
CA LEU A 425 1.58 24.38 -9.97
C LEU A 425 3.02 24.37 -10.51
N MET A 426 3.52 25.51 -10.96
CA MET A 426 4.87 25.69 -11.49
C MET A 426 5.52 26.87 -10.76
N ALA A 427 6.64 26.64 -10.07
CA ALA A 427 7.30 27.65 -9.25
C ALA A 427 8.25 28.55 -10.06
N GLU A 428 8.82 28.02 -11.14
CA GLU A 428 9.70 28.76 -12.06
C GLU A 428 8.92 29.60 -13.08
N GLY A 429 9.55 30.68 -13.54
CA GLY A 429 9.09 31.47 -14.68
C GLY A 429 9.60 32.91 -14.63
N ALA A 430 9.80 33.48 -15.82
CA ALA A 430 10.29 34.83 -16.01
C ALA A 430 9.85 35.38 -17.37
N THR A 431 9.48 36.66 -17.39
CA THR A 431 8.99 37.38 -18.58
C THR A 431 9.78 38.67 -18.85
N TRP A 432 10.95 38.79 -18.23
CA TRP A 432 11.90 39.88 -18.46
C TRP A 432 12.39 39.91 -19.90
N PRO A 433 12.94 41.04 -20.38
CA PRO A 433 13.47 41.13 -21.75
C PRO A 433 14.49 40.02 -22.04
N GLY A 434 14.18 39.19 -23.03
CA GLY A 434 15.00 38.03 -23.41
C GLY A 434 14.50 36.69 -22.86
N PHE A 435 13.46 36.67 -22.02
CA PHE A 435 12.77 35.45 -21.59
C PHE A 435 11.43 35.33 -22.33
N ASP A 436 11.16 34.14 -22.86
CA ASP A 436 9.98 33.81 -23.67
C ASP A 436 9.34 32.55 -23.07
N GLU A 437 8.33 32.73 -22.22
CA GLU A 437 7.72 31.68 -21.39
C GLU A 437 6.35 31.24 -21.94
N TRP A 438 6.14 29.93 -21.93
CA TRP A 438 4.96 29.26 -22.44
C TRP A 438 4.45 28.22 -21.44
N VAL A 439 3.13 28.13 -21.31
CA VAL A 439 2.45 27.10 -20.52
C VAL A 439 1.66 26.20 -21.45
N LEU A 440 1.96 24.91 -21.39
CA LEU A 440 1.43 23.87 -22.25
C LEU A 440 0.38 23.12 -21.44
N VAL A 441 -0.87 23.10 -21.92
CA VAL A 441 -1.99 22.40 -21.26
C VAL A 441 -2.50 21.29 -22.17
N GLN A 442 -2.39 20.06 -21.70
CA GLN A 442 -2.86 18.86 -22.41
C GLN A 442 -4.13 18.32 -21.77
N ASN A 443 -5.07 17.92 -22.62
CA ASN A 443 -6.26 17.18 -22.25
C ASN A 443 -6.20 15.77 -22.88
N PRO A 444 -5.82 14.74 -22.10
CA PRO A 444 -5.79 13.37 -22.61
C PRO A 444 -7.17 12.68 -22.56
N ASN A 445 -8.19 13.36 -22.03
CA ASN A 445 -9.53 12.81 -21.86
C ASN A 445 -10.39 12.92 -23.13
N SER A 446 -11.49 12.15 -23.14
CA SER A 446 -12.45 12.08 -24.26
C SER A 446 -13.48 13.22 -24.29
N ALA A 447 -13.53 14.05 -23.25
CA ALA A 447 -14.38 15.23 -23.15
C ALA A 447 -13.54 16.52 -23.24
N GLU A 448 -14.15 17.63 -23.67
CA GLU A 448 -13.50 18.96 -23.60
C GLU A 448 -13.21 19.34 -22.14
N ALA A 449 -11.99 19.79 -21.87
CA ALA A 449 -11.61 20.36 -20.59
C ALA A 449 -11.56 21.89 -20.66
N ARG A 450 -11.70 22.54 -19.50
CA ARG A 450 -11.52 23.98 -19.37
C ARG A 450 -10.54 24.29 -18.26
N ALA A 451 -9.49 25.03 -18.56
CA ALA A 451 -8.43 25.36 -17.62
C ALA A 451 -8.29 26.89 -17.45
N GLN A 452 -8.35 27.36 -16.21
CA GLN A 452 -8.06 28.74 -15.84
C GLN A 452 -6.58 28.85 -15.44
N LEU A 453 -5.85 29.77 -16.07
CA LEU A 453 -4.48 30.09 -15.67
C LEU A 453 -4.49 31.29 -14.72
N ARG A 454 -3.60 31.27 -13.74
CA ARG A 454 -3.33 32.41 -12.85
C ARG A 454 -1.84 32.49 -12.60
N PHE A 455 -1.32 33.70 -12.64
CA PHE A 455 0.10 33.99 -12.53
C PHE A 455 0.39 34.58 -11.16
N LEU A 456 1.37 34.06 -10.43
CA LEU A 456 1.80 34.60 -9.15
C LEU A 456 3.12 35.33 -9.36
N THR A 457 3.14 36.64 -9.12
CA THR A 457 4.34 37.46 -9.20
C THR A 457 4.82 37.84 -7.79
N PRO A 458 6.05 38.37 -7.62
CA PRO A 458 6.46 38.97 -6.35
C PRO A 458 5.52 40.10 -5.88
N GLY A 459 4.85 40.79 -6.82
CA GLY A 459 3.87 41.83 -6.54
C GLY A 459 2.46 41.32 -6.21
N GLY A 460 2.23 40.00 -6.25
CA GLY A 460 0.95 39.36 -6.06
C GLY A 460 0.37 38.72 -7.33
N PRO A 461 -0.84 38.17 -7.25
CA PRO A 461 -1.43 37.39 -8.34
C PRO A 461 -2.00 38.27 -9.46
N ILE A 462 -1.87 37.79 -10.70
CA ILE A 462 -2.45 38.33 -11.93
C ILE A 462 -3.30 37.23 -12.57
N ASP A 463 -4.53 37.56 -12.97
CA ASP A 463 -5.41 36.60 -13.64
C ASP A 463 -4.97 36.38 -15.10
N GLY A 464 -4.86 35.11 -15.49
CA GLY A 464 -4.58 34.69 -16.85
C GLY A 464 -5.85 34.31 -17.64
N PRO A 465 -5.69 33.68 -18.81
CA PRO A 465 -6.82 33.28 -19.63
C PRO A 465 -7.53 32.02 -19.09
N LEU A 466 -8.84 31.92 -19.38
CA LEU A 466 -9.59 30.67 -19.37
C LEU A 466 -9.48 30.04 -20.77
N VAL A 467 -8.89 28.85 -20.85
CA VAL A 467 -8.71 28.13 -22.12
C VAL A 467 -9.61 26.90 -22.20
N ALA A 468 -10.19 26.67 -23.37
CA ALA A 468 -10.86 25.41 -23.70
C ALA A 468 -9.85 24.49 -24.37
N VAL A 469 -9.74 23.26 -23.87
CA VAL A 469 -8.83 22.24 -24.38
C VAL A 469 -9.68 21.10 -24.94
N PRO A 470 -9.85 21.00 -26.27
CA PRO A 470 -10.64 19.92 -26.88
C PRO A 470 -10.19 18.54 -26.40
N ALA A 471 -11.09 17.56 -26.50
CA ALA A 471 -10.77 16.17 -26.17
C ALA A 471 -9.52 15.68 -26.93
N GLN A 472 -8.64 14.95 -26.24
CA GLN A 472 -7.43 14.33 -26.80
C GLN A 472 -6.56 15.31 -27.61
N SER A 473 -6.33 16.50 -27.05
CA SER A 473 -5.63 17.60 -27.70
C SER A 473 -4.82 18.42 -26.70
N ARG A 474 -4.18 19.49 -27.18
CA ARG A 474 -3.41 20.43 -26.37
C ARG A 474 -3.64 21.88 -26.80
N VAL A 475 -3.36 22.80 -25.90
CA VAL A 475 -3.26 24.25 -26.15
C VAL A 475 -2.02 24.82 -25.44
N THR A 476 -1.45 25.87 -26.01
CA THR A 476 -0.32 26.60 -25.44
C THR A 476 -0.74 28.04 -25.11
N VAL A 477 -0.28 28.58 -23.98
CA VAL A 477 -0.46 29.98 -23.59
C VAL A 477 0.91 30.66 -23.50
N HIS A 478 1.06 31.80 -24.17
CA HIS A 478 2.24 32.66 -24.06
C HIS A 478 2.11 33.54 -22.80
N VAL A 479 2.99 33.37 -21.83
CA VAL A 479 2.86 34.02 -20.50
C VAL A 479 3.18 35.51 -20.58
N ASN A 480 4.17 35.90 -21.40
CA ASN A 480 4.59 37.29 -21.57
C ASN A 480 3.47 38.24 -22.05
N ASP A 481 2.44 37.72 -22.72
CA ASP A 481 1.28 38.51 -23.16
C ASP A 481 0.41 39.00 -21.98
N TYR A 482 0.52 38.34 -20.82
CA TYR A 482 -0.29 38.62 -19.63
C TYR A 482 0.52 39.24 -18.50
N VAL A 483 1.77 38.81 -18.34
CA VAL A 483 2.69 39.32 -17.33
C VAL A 483 3.95 39.78 -18.05
N PRO A 484 4.10 41.08 -18.36
CA PRO A 484 5.34 41.59 -18.91
C PRO A 484 6.34 41.94 -17.79
N ASP A 485 7.63 41.71 -18.05
CA ASP A 485 8.74 42.21 -17.23
C ASP A 485 8.68 41.79 -15.75
N SER A 486 8.43 40.51 -15.48
CA SER A 486 8.33 39.99 -14.10
C SER A 486 8.83 38.55 -13.95
N ASP A 487 9.26 38.21 -12.74
CA ASP A 487 9.30 36.80 -12.31
C ASP A 487 7.86 36.32 -12.11
N VAL A 488 7.58 35.09 -12.53
CA VAL A 488 6.22 34.56 -12.52
C VAL A 488 6.22 33.07 -12.18
N SER A 489 5.27 32.66 -11.35
CA SER A 489 4.90 31.26 -11.14
C SER A 489 3.51 31.05 -11.72
N THR A 490 3.18 29.84 -12.15
CA THR A 490 1.90 29.56 -12.82
C THR A 490 1.05 28.57 -12.04
N VAL A 491 -0.24 28.89 -11.88
CA VAL A 491 -1.30 27.99 -11.43
C VAL A 491 -2.20 27.66 -12.62
N VAL A 492 -2.46 26.38 -12.87
CA VAL A 492 -3.46 25.91 -13.85
C VAL A 492 -4.57 25.15 -13.12
N THR A 493 -5.82 25.59 -13.29
CA THR A 493 -6.99 25.07 -12.58
C THR A 493 -8.01 24.51 -13.56
N GLY A 494 -8.33 23.21 -13.48
CA GLY A 494 -9.47 22.62 -14.19
C GLY A 494 -10.80 23.15 -13.65
N THR A 495 -11.71 23.59 -14.51
CA THR A 495 -12.94 24.33 -14.11
C THR A 495 -14.25 23.61 -14.44
N ASN A 496 -14.21 22.51 -15.17
CA ASN A 496 -15.41 21.78 -15.63
C ASN A 496 -15.41 20.28 -15.29
N GLY A 497 -14.53 19.83 -14.40
CA GLY A 497 -14.48 18.45 -13.90
C GLY A 497 -13.82 17.43 -14.84
N VAL A 498 -13.20 17.87 -15.94
CA VAL A 498 -12.38 17.03 -16.82
C VAL A 498 -10.91 17.30 -16.52
N GLY A 499 -10.14 16.24 -16.29
CA GLY A 499 -8.72 16.35 -15.97
C GLY A 499 -7.89 16.97 -17.11
N VAL A 500 -6.97 17.86 -16.76
CA VAL A 500 -5.90 18.36 -17.62
C VAL A 500 -4.56 18.09 -16.95
N CYS A 501 -3.46 18.25 -17.68
CA CYS A 501 -2.11 18.33 -17.15
C CYS A 501 -1.36 19.48 -17.79
N ALA A 502 -0.29 19.93 -17.15
CA ALA A 502 0.44 21.10 -17.60
C ALA A 502 1.96 20.97 -17.43
N GLU A 503 2.67 21.66 -18.32
CA GLU A 503 4.12 21.79 -18.35
C GLU A 503 4.49 23.22 -18.75
N ARG A 504 5.68 23.68 -18.36
CA ARG A 504 6.24 24.97 -18.78
C ARG A 504 7.35 24.74 -19.79
N ALA A 505 7.44 25.62 -20.79
CA ALA A 505 8.60 25.77 -21.66
C ALA A 505 9.09 27.22 -21.60
N MET A 506 10.40 27.43 -21.51
CA MET A 506 10.99 28.77 -21.49
C MET A 506 12.21 28.84 -22.40
N TYR A 507 12.29 29.90 -23.20
CA TYR A 507 13.41 30.19 -24.09
C TYR A 507 14.09 31.47 -23.64
N VAL A 508 15.42 31.47 -23.58
CA VAL A 508 16.22 32.52 -22.97
C VAL A 508 17.28 33.03 -23.93
N SER A 509 17.34 34.34 -24.08
CA SER A 509 18.37 35.09 -24.81
C SER A 509 18.49 36.49 -24.21
N ALA A 510 18.87 36.55 -22.94
CA ALA A 510 18.93 37.78 -22.16
C ALA A 510 20.23 38.57 -22.40
N ALA A 511 20.16 39.88 -22.18
CA ALA A 511 21.27 40.81 -22.42
C ALA A 511 22.46 40.64 -21.46
N ASP A 512 22.24 40.00 -20.31
CA ASP A 512 23.27 39.66 -19.32
C ASP A 512 24.09 38.41 -19.70
N GLY A 513 23.79 37.80 -20.84
CA GLY A 513 24.49 36.64 -21.37
C GLY A 513 23.86 35.30 -21.01
N LYS A 514 22.74 35.28 -20.27
CA LYS A 514 21.93 34.08 -20.10
C LYS A 514 21.32 33.68 -21.45
N TRP A 515 21.47 32.42 -21.80
CA TRP A 515 21.02 31.92 -23.08
C TRP A 515 20.69 30.44 -22.97
N GLY A 516 19.62 30.01 -23.62
CA GLY A 516 19.22 28.61 -23.58
C GLY A 516 17.73 28.34 -23.69
N SER A 517 17.33 27.14 -23.31
CA SER A 517 15.94 26.73 -23.14
C SER A 517 15.80 25.76 -21.98
N HIS A 518 14.65 25.75 -21.31
CA HIS A 518 14.34 24.68 -20.37
C HIS A 518 12.84 24.47 -20.25
N GLY A 519 12.45 23.25 -19.89
CA GLY A 519 11.08 22.87 -19.59
C GLY A 519 10.96 22.28 -18.19
N CYS A 520 9.74 22.09 -17.70
CA CYS A 520 9.49 21.34 -16.48
C CYS A 520 8.00 21.00 -16.33
N ILE A 521 7.73 19.78 -15.86
CA ILE A 521 6.39 19.39 -15.43
C ILE A 521 5.92 20.22 -14.25
N ALA A 522 4.61 20.44 -14.22
CA ALA A 522 3.96 21.07 -13.07
C ALA A 522 3.71 20.06 -11.94
N SER A 523 3.76 20.52 -10.71
CA SER A 523 3.35 19.74 -9.54
C SER A 523 1.83 19.68 -9.43
N LYS A 524 1.29 18.49 -9.11
CA LYS A 524 -0.15 18.29 -8.83
C LYS A 524 -0.59 18.80 -7.44
N GLY A 525 0.31 19.41 -6.67
CA GLY A 525 -0.01 19.93 -5.36
C GLY A 525 1.17 20.57 -4.65
N THR A 526 0.98 20.88 -3.37
CA THR A 526 2.05 21.41 -2.51
C THR A 526 2.66 20.33 -1.64
N SER A 527 3.87 20.60 -1.13
CA SER A 527 4.54 19.80 -0.11
C SER A 527 5.10 20.71 0.99
N THR A 528 5.24 20.18 2.20
CA THR A 528 5.96 20.85 3.29
C THR A 528 7.46 20.83 3.08
N VAL A 529 7.97 19.95 2.22
CA VAL A 529 9.40 19.82 1.90
C VAL A 529 9.59 19.49 0.43
N TRP A 530 10.62 20.08 -0.16
CA TRP A 530 11.09 19.80 -1.52
C TRP A 530 12.60 19.60 -1.53
N TYR A 531 13.06 18.61 -2.28
CA TYR A 531 14.44 18.22 -2.42
C TYR A 531 14.91 18.44 -3.85
N LEU A 532 16.04 19.13 -4.01
CA LEU A 532 16.65 19.50 -5.28
C LEU A 532 18.06 18.92 -5.31
N ALA A 533 18.25 17.77 -5.98
CA ALA A 533 19.47 16.96 -5.84
C ALA A 533 20.65 17.48 -6.68
N GLU A 534 20.40 18.16 -7.79
CA GLU A 534 21.45 18.89 -8.52
C GLU A 534 21.69 20.31 -7.98
N GLY A 535 22.87 20.85 -8.31
CA GLY A 535 23.22 22.25 -8.19
C GLY A 535 24.73 22.45 -8.22
N ALA A 536 25.17 23.63 -8.68
CA ALA A 536 26.55 24.05 -8.72
C ALA A 536 26.66 25.58 -8.76
N THR A 537 27.61 26.12 -7.99
CA THR A 537 27.92 27.56 -7.94
C THR A 537 29.36 27.87 -8.37
N TRP A 538 29.98 26.95 -9.12
CA TRP A 538 31.30 27.15 -9.72
C TRP A 538 31.29 28.26 -10.78
N PRO A 539 32.44 28.85 -11.16
CA PRO A 539 32.50 29.83 -12.22
C PRO A 539 31.80 29.37 -13.50
N GLY A 540 30.81 30.14 -13.96
CA GLY A 540 30.01 29.82 -15.14
C GLY A 540 28.67 29.14 -14.84
N TYR A 541 28.39 28.76 -13.60
CA TYR A 541 27.06 28.36 -13.18
C TYR A 541 26.38 29.52 -12.44
N ASP A 542 25.10 29.75 -12.69
CA ASP A 542 24.23 30.75 -12.06
C ASP A 542 22.94 30.05 -11.62
N GLU A 543 22.87 29.64 -10.36
CA GLU A 543 21.83 28.78 -9.79
C GLU A 543 20.81 29.57 -8.96
N TRP A 544 19.54 29.23 -9.19
CA TRP A 544 18.38 29.83 -8.54
C TRP A 544 17.44 28.75 -8.01
N ILE A 545 16.97 28.93 -6.78
CA ILE A 545 15.86 28.15 -6.20
C ILE A 545 14.61 29.02 -6.24
N LEU A 546 13.54 28.52 -6.86
CA LEU A 546 12.31 29.28 -7.04
C LEU A 546 11.20 28.66 -6.20
N VAL A 547 10.61 29.49 -5.35
CA VAL A 547 9.62 29.07 -4.36
C VAL A 547 8.30 29.77 -4.62
N MET A 548 7.25 28.97 -4.74
CA MET A 548 5.87 29.42 -4.94
C MET A 548 5.06 29.18 -3.66
N ASN A 549 4.31 30.21 -3.25
CA ASN A 549 3.29 30.10 -2.23
C ASN A 549 1.90 30.24 -2.89
N PRO A 550 1.22 29.12 -3.21
CA PRO A 550 -0.13 29.17 -3.76
C PRO A 550 -1.19 29.53 -2.70
N ASN A 551 -0.85 29.49 -1.41
CA ASN A 551 -1.80 29.76 -0.33
C ASN A 551 -2.16 31.24 -0.26
N VAL A 552 -3.35 31.57 0.22
CA VAL A 552 -3.79 32.97 0.40
C VAL A 552 -3.01 33.69 1.51
N GLY A 553 -2.58 32.96 2.54
CA GLY A 553 -1.79 33.48 3.65
C GLY A 553 -0.28 33.41 3.41
N PRO A 554 0.52 34.24 4.11
CA PRO A 554 1.98 34.12 4.07
C PRO A 554 2.45 32.80 4.70
N VAL A 555 3.61 32.31 4.25
CA VAL A 555 4.25 31.10 4.78
C VAL A 555 5.72 31.36 5.11
N GLY A 556 6.25 30.69 6.12
CA GLY A 556 7.69 30.65 6.38
C GLY A 556 8.36 29.62 5.47
N VAL A 557 9.53 29.96 4.93
CA VAL A 557 10.34 29.11 4.06
C VAL A 557 11.75 29.03 4.63
N ARG A 558 12.30 27.83 4.72
CA ARG A 558 13.70 27.58 5.08
C ARG A 558 14.40 26.80 3.97
N VAL A 559 15.59 27.24 3.58
CA VAL A 559 16.47 26.52 2.67
C VAL A 559 17.64 25.96 3.45
N THR A 560 17.91 24.67 3.29
CA THR A 560 19.12 24.00 3.77
C THR A 560 19.89 23.49 2.57
N TYR A 561 21.17 23.81 2.47
CA TYR A 561 22.05 23.30 1.42
C TYR A 561 22.72 22.00 1.87
N GLN A 562 23.00 21.12 0.93
CA GLN A 562 23.87 19.96 1.12
C GLN A 562 25.07 20.09 0.18
N THR A 563 26.27 19.83 0.69
CA THR A 563 27.52 19.87 -0.08
C THR A 563 28.23 18.51 0.01
N PRO A 564 29.32 18.27 -0.74
CA PRO A 564 30.16 17.09 -0.53
C PRO A 564 30.70 16.93 0.91
N GLU A 565 30.69 18.00 1.71
CA GLU A 565 31.21 18.02 3.07
C GLU A 565 30.11 18.05 4.15
N GLY A 566 28.85 17.93 3.74
CA GLY A 566 27.68 17.90 4.62
C GLY A 566 26.77 19.12 4.48
N ALA A 567 25.82 19.25 5.40
CA ALA A 567 24.81 20.29 5.34
C ALA A 567 25.38 21.69 5.66
N ALA A 568 24.91 22.70 4.94
CA ALA A 568 25.16 24.11 5.19
C ALA A 568 23.82 24.87 5.30
N ALA A 569 23.77 25.88 6.19
CA ALA A 569 22.58 26.68 6.35
C ALA A 569 22.34 27.59 5.13
N GLY A 570 21.10 27.64 4.65
CA GLY A 570 20.64 28.62 3.67
C GLY A 570 19.76 29.70 4.31
N PRO A 571 19.10 30.54 3.48
CA PRO A 571 18.20 31.58 3.98
C PRO A 571 16.91 31.01 4.59
N GLU A 572 16.35 31.77 5.54
CA GLU A 572 15.00 31.59 6.06
C GLU A 572 14.24 32.91 5.90
N PHE A 573 13.05 32.87 5.30
CA PHE A 573 12.29 34.06 4.96
C PHE A 573 10.77 33.80 4.99
N GLU A 574 10.00 34.87 5.10
CA GLU A 574 8.54 34.83 4.93
C GLU A 574 8.21 35.10 3.46
N LEU A 575 7.38 34.24 2.87
CA LEU A 575 6.86 34.36 1.53
C LEU A 575 5.38 34.75 1.58
N ALA A 576 5.03 35.89 0.98
CA ALA A 576 3.67 36.40 0.97
C ALA A 576 2.69 35.41 0.30
N GLY A 577 1.41 35.48 0.66
CA GLY A 577 0.36 34.66 0.06
C GLY A 577 0.16 34.96 -1.42
N SER A 578 -0.17 33.92 -2.20
CA SER A 578 -0.44 33.98 -3.64
C SER A 578 0.68 34.72 -4.40
N SER A 579 1.92 34.40 -4.05
CA SER A 579 3.11 35.06 -4.59
C SER A 579 4.27 34.07 -4.72
N ARG A 580 5.42 34.57 -5.16
CA ARG A 580 6.64 33.78 -5.38
C ARG A 580 7.89 34.55 -4.96
N SER A 581 8.99 33.84 -4.72
CA SER A 581 10.32 34.43 -4.50
C SER A 581 11.44 33.49 -4.93
N SER A 582 12.57 34.04 -5.40
CA SER A 582 13.76 33.28 -5.78
C SER A 582 14.88 33.47 -4.77
N VAL A 583 15.72 32.46 -4.62
CA VAL A 583 16.99 32.51 -3.90
C VAL A 583 18.13 32.34 -4.89
N HIS A 584 19.02 33.33 -4.98
CA HIS A 584 20.24 33.24 -5.77
C HIS A 584 21.31 32.47 -4.97
N VAL A 585 21.60 31.24 -5.37
CA VAL A 585 22.42 30.30 -4.56
C VAL A 585 23.90 30.72 -4.59
N ASN A 586 24.39 31.22 -5.71
CA ASN A 586 25.78 31.66 -5.86
C ASN A 586 26.19 32.77 -4.88
N GLU A 587 25.27 33.66 -4.50
CA GLU A 587 25.52 34.69 -3.49
C GLU A 587 25.65 34.12 -2.07
N GLN A 588 24.97 33.01 -1.79
CA GLN A 588 24.92 32.39 -0.48
C GLN A 588 26.07 31.39 -0.28
N LEU A 589 26.38 30.59 -1.31
CA LEU A 589 27.32 29.47 -1.22
C LEU A 589 28.20 29.38 -2.48
N PRO A 590 29.18 30.27 -2.68
CA PRO A 590 29.97 30.33 -3.91
C PRO A 590 30.98 29.19 -4.05
N GLY A 591 31.19 28.72 -5.29
CA GLY A 591 32.26 27.78 -5.64
C GLY A 591 32.09 26.38 -5.06
N ARG A 592 30.88 25.82 -5.14
CA ARG A 592 30.51 24.52 -4.56
C ARG A 592 29.64 23.70 -5.51
N ASP A 593 29.71 22.39 -5.40
CA ASP A 593 28.58 21.53 -5.75
C ASP A 593 27.56 21.65 -4.61
N VAL A 594 26.28 21.79 -4.94
CA VAL A 594 25.24 22.04 -3.96
C VAL A 594 23.96 21.31 -4.34
N SER A 595 23.31 20.70 -3.36
CA SER A 595 21.89 20.32 -3.43
C SER A 595 21.12 21.18 -2.43
N ALA A 596 19.80 21.21 -2.51
CA ALA A 596 18.99 21.95 -1.56
C ALA A 596 17.80 21.16 -1.02
N THR A 597 17.42 21.46 0.21
CA THR A 597 16.14 21.12 0.82
C THR A 597 15.39 22.42 1.10
N VAL A 598 14.17 22.56 0.60
CA VAL A 598 13.31 23.73 0.77
C VAL A 598 12.10 23.32 1.60
N GLU A 599 11.96 23.88 2.79
CA GLU A 599 10.93 23.54 3.76
C GLU A 599 9.93 24.68 3.94
N CYS A 600 8.63 24.37 3.93
CA CYS A 600 7.60 25.23 4.47
C CYS A 600 7.55 25.06 5.99
N THR A 601 7.93 26.09 6.74
CA THR A 601 7.96 26.05 8.21
C THR A 601 6.63 26.44 8.85
N THR A 602 5.64 26.87 8.05
CA THR A 602 4.28 27.12 8.50
C THR A 602 3.49 25.80 8.62
N PRO A 603 2.97 25.44 9.83
CA PRO A 603 2.25 24.18 10.01
C PRO A 603 0.96 24.07 9.19
N GLY A 604 0.67 22.87 8.69
CA GLY A 604 -0.60 22.55 8.03
C GLY A 604 -0.78 23.11 6.61
N THR A 605 0.30 23.58 5.99
CA THR A 605 0.30 24.07 4.60
C THR A 605 1.61 23.68 3.89
N GLY A 606 1.66 23.87 2.57
CA GLY A 606 2.82 23.56 1.75
C GLY A 606 3.13 24.62 0.71
N ILE A 607 4.28 24.47 0.07
CA ILE A 607 4.79 25.31 -1.03
C ILE A 607 5.08 24.42 -2.26
N VAL A 608 5.59 25.02 -3.34
CA VAL A 608 6.23 24.32 -4.47
C VAL A 608 7.62 24.92 -4.67
N ALA A 609 8.62 24.09 -4.96
CA ALA A 609 9.97 24.54 -5.26
C ALA A 609 10.53 23.90 -6.54
N GLU A 610 11.16 24.73 -7.35
CA GLU A 610 11.94 24.35 -8.53
C GLU A 610 13.37 24.89 -8.41
N ARG A 611 14.30 24.34 -9.20
CA ARG A 611 15.65 24.89 -9.39
C ARG A 611 15.85 25.22 -10.85
N ALA A 612 16.29 26.44 -11.15
CA ALA A 612 16.83 26.82 -12.46
C ALA A 612 18.34 27.06 -12.37
N MET A 613 19.06 26.65 -13.41
CA MET A 613 20.49 26.89 -13.56
C MET A 613 20.80 27.43 -14.94
N TYR A 614 21.56 28.53 -15.00
CA TYR A 614 22.10 29.09 -16.23
C TYR A 614 23.59 28.79 -16.30
N VAL A 615 24.03 28.31 -17.44
CA VAL A 615 25.34 27.66 -17.62
C VAL A 615 26.08 28.38 -18.74
N ASN A 616 27.30 28.83 -18.43
CA ASN A 616 28.27 29.42 -19.34
C ASN A 616 29.67 29.19 -18.78
N THR A 617 30.13 27.94 -18.89
CA THR A 617 31.32 27.47 -18.19
C THR A 617 32.60 27.68 -19.01
N PRO A 618 33.78 27.79 -18.36
CA PRO A 618 35.06 27.93 -19.05
C PRO A 618 35.41 26.77 -20.00
N ASP A 619 34.87 25.58 -19.79
CA ASP A 619 35.01 24.40 -20.67
C ASP A 619 34.03 24.38 -21.84
N GLY A 620 33.18 25.41 -21.98
CA GLY A 620 32.38 25.67 -23.17
C GLY A 620 30.95 25.17 -23.11
N LYS A 621 30.43 24.79 -21.94
CA LYS A 621 28.99 24.48 -21.77
C LYS A 621 28.21 25.78 -21.74
N VAL A 622 27.16 25.88 -22.56
CA VAL A 622 26.29 27.07 -22.66
C VAL A 622 24.85 26.63 -22.88
N ASP A 623 23.98 26.82 -21.89
CA ASP A 623 22.51 26.68 -21.94
C ASP A 623 21.90 27.07 -20.57
N CYS A 624 20.66 26.71 -20.30
CA CYS A 624 20.06 26.62 -18.98
C CYS A 624 19.22 25.34 -18.83
N HIS A 625 18.88 24.97 -17.60
CA HIS A 625 17.95 23.87 -17.32
C HIS A 625 17.17 24.14 -16.03
N ASN A 626 16.08 23.39 -15.83
CA ASN A 626 15.26 23.48 -14.63
C ASN A 626 14.79 22.10 -14.17
N SER A 627 14.49 21.97 -12.87
CA SER A 627 13.88 20.78 -12.30
C SER A 627 12.82 21.12 -11.25
N LEU A 628 11.74 20.32 -11.22
CA LEU A 628 10.83 20.24 -10.09
C LEU A 628 11.49 19.42 -8.98
N GLY A 629 11.47 19.93 -7.75
CA GLY A 629 12.00 19.16 -6.63
C GLY A 629 11.19 17.89 -6.38
N SER A 630 11.77 16.92 -5.67
CA SER A 630 11.00 15.82 -5.12
C SER A 630 10.37 16.19 -3.78
N SER A 631 9.15 15.72 -3.52
CA SER A 631 8.50 15.89 -2.23
C SER A 631 8.91 14.86 -1.17
N ALA A 632 9.69 13.83 -1.54
CA ALA A 632 10.14 12.77 -0.64
C ALA A 632 11.47 12.14 -1.08
N PRO A 633 12.31 11.68 -0.14
CA PRO A 633 13.41 10.77 -0.44
C PRO A 633 12.88 9.34 -0.55
N GLU A 634 13.47 8.53 -1.44
CA GLU A 634 13.05 7.16 -1.68
C GLU A 634 14.20 6.15 -1.79
N HIS A 635 13.84 4.87 -1.67
CA HIS A 635 14.74 3.71 -1.80
C HIS A 635 15.20 3.49 -3.24
N ALA A 636 14.32 3.70 -4.22
CA ALA A 636 14.58 3.41 -5.63
C ALA A 636 14.09 4.54 -6.54
N TRP A 637 14.91 4.87 -7.55
CA TRP A 637 14.70 5.98 -8.48
C TRP A 637 15.06 5.57 -9.90
N GLY A 638 14.23 5.87 -10.88
CA GLY A 638 14.50 5.65 -12.30
C GLY A 638 14.57 6.94 -13.13
N LEU A 639 15.50 6.98 -14.07
CA LEU A 639 15.78 8.08 -15.00
C LEU A 639 15.77 7.52 -16.43
N ALA A 640 14.76 7.89 -17.23
CA ALA A 640 14.48 7.24 -18.52
C ALA A 640 15.33 7.78 -19.69
N GLU A 641 15.72 9.04 -19.67
CA GLU A 641 16.67 9.66 -20.60
C GLU A 641 18.12 9.44 -20.19
N GLY A 642 19.03 9.49 -21.17
CA GLY A 642 20.46 9.36 -20.97
C GLY A 642 21.20 8.89 -22.23
N CYS A 643 22.42 9.41 -22.39
CA CYS A 643 23.27 9.13 -23.55
C CYS A 643 24.73 9.43 -23.22
N THR A 644 25.61 8.47 -23.49
CA THR A 644 27.07 8.62 -23.39
C THR A 644 27.75 8.68 -24.77
N ARG A 645 26.95 8.97 -25.80
CA ARG A 645 27.29 9.52 -27.12
C ARG A 645 28.48 10.47 -27.09
N ALA A 646 29.41 10.41 -28.05
CA ALA A 646 30.32 11.53 -28.30
C ALA A 646 29.53 12.86 -28.41
N GLY A 647 29.86 13.82 -27.54
CA GLY A 647 29.16 15.11 -27.43
C GLY A 647 28.06 15.15 -26.37
N PHE A 648 27.77 14.07 -25.65
CA PHE A 648 26.83 14.03 -24.53
C PHE A 648 27.58 13.80 -23.22
N GLU A 649 27.30 14.61 -22.21
CA GLU A 649 27.78 14.41 -20.83
C GLU A 649 26.60 14.18 -19.91
N GLU A 650 26.51 12.99 -19.32
CA GLU A 650 25.44 12.60 -18.42
C GLU A 650 25.92 12.50 -16.98
N TRP A 651 25.16 13.14 -16.10
CA TRP A 651 25.43 13.22 -14.68
C TRP A 651 24.19 12.79 -13.89
N VAL A 652 24.39 11.89 -12.92
CA VAL A 652 23.35 11.51 -11.95
C VAL A 652 23.71 12.12 -10.62
N LEU A 653 22.77 12.84 -10.02
CA LEU A 653 22.97 13.67 -8.85
C LEU A 653 22.18 13.09 -7.69
N VAL A 654 22.87 12.77 -6.61
CA VAL A 654 22.32 12.06 -5.46
C VAL A 654 22.49 12.91 -4.20
N GLN A 655 21.38 13.16 -3.52
CA GLN A 655 21.31 13.88 -2.26
C GLN A 655 20.91 12.92 -1.14
N ASN A 656 21.62 12.97 -0.01
CA ASN A 656 21.20 12.31 1.23
C ASN A 656 20.64 13.37 2.19
N PRO A 657 19.32 13.63 2.19
CA PRO A 657 18.71 14.58 3.11
C PRO A 657 18.51 14.02 4.53
N THR A 658 18.90 12.77 4.79
CA THR A 658 18.65 12.10 6.07
C THR A 658 19.74 12.39 7.11
N THR A 659 19.50 11.94 8.33
CA THR A 659 20.47 12.07 9.45
C THR A 659 21.42 10.88 9.58
N THR A 660 21.36 9.91 8.65
CA THR A 660 22.19 8.70 8.67
C THR A 660 22.92 8.51 7.34
N PRO A 661 24.10 7.87 7.32
CA PRO A 661 24.74 7.46 6.07
C PRO A 661 23.83 6.52 5.26
N VAL A 662 23.92 6.63 3.93
CA VAL A 662 23.15 5.79 2.99
C VAL A 662 24.12 5.14 2.00
N ASP A 663 23.96 3.83 1.84
CA ASP A 663 24.65 3.03 0.81
C ASP A 663 23.67 2.82 -0.36
N PHE A 664 24.16 2.88 -1.59
CA PHE A 664 23.33 2.68 -2.79
C PHE A 664 24.14 2.26 -4.01
N ASP A 665 23.47 1.61 -4.95
CA ASP A 665 24.03 1.14 -6.21
C ASP A 665 23.37 1.84 -7.40
N PHE A 666 24.15 2.03 -8.47
CA PHE A 666 23.66 2.46 -9.77
C PHE A 666 23.45 1.26 -10.69
N TYR A 667 22.39 1.28 -11.50
CA TYR A 667 22.14 0.31 -12.57
C TYR A 667 21.97 1.05 -13.89
N PHE A 668 22.69 0.63 -14.92
CA PHE A 668 22.68 1.23 -16.26
C PHE A 668 21.89 0.34 -17.23
N LEU A 669 20.71 0.79 -17.65
CA LEU A 669 19.84 0.09 -18.57
C LEU A 669 20.12 0.55 -19.99
N THR A 670 20.47 -0.38 -20.87
CA THR A 670 20.70 -0.11 -22.30
C THR A 670 19.62 -0.77 -23.14
N THR A 671 19.72 -0.66 -24.47
CA THR A 671 18.84 -1.42 -25.38
C THR A 671 19.10 -2.94 -25.33
N GLU A 672 20.23 -3.38 -24.75
CA GLU A 672 20.65 -4.78 -24.68
C GLU A 672 20.41 -5.42 -23.30
N GLY A 673 20.05 -4.63 -22.29
CA GLY A 673 19.86 -5.06 -20.90
C GLY A 673 20.52 -4.14 -19.88
N ALA A 674 20.38 -4.52 -18.60
CA ALA A 674 20.89 -3.79 -17.45
C ALA A 674 22.31 -4.25 -17.06
N TYR A 675 23.12 -3.29 -16.64
CA TYR A 675 24.47 -3.49 -16.11
C TYR A 675 24.58 -2.87 -14.73
N LEU A 676 25.24 -3.56 -13.80
CA LEU A 676 25.57 -2.98 -12.50
C LEU A 676 26.65 -1.91 -12.67
N GLY A 677 26.36 -0.71 -12.20
CA GLY A 677 27.28 0.42 -12.07
C GLY A 677 28.08 0.34 -10.76
N PRO A 678 28.70 1.45 -10.31
CA PRO A 678 29.37 1.47 -9.01
C PRO A 678 28.35 1.45 -7.86
N GLY A 679 28.81 1.00 -6.69
CA GLY A 679 28.16 1.22 -5.41
C GLY A 679 28.86 2.34 -4.65
N GLU A 680 28.10 3.19 -3.98
CA GLU A 680 28.58 4.38 -3.29
C GLU A 680 28.00 4.50 -1.88
N GLN A 681 28.66 5.27 -1.03
CA GLN A 681 28.17 5.63 0.31
C GLN A 681 28.17 7.14 0.45
N LEU A 682 27.08 7.69 0.98
CA LEU A 682 26.91 9.13 1.17
C LEU A 682 26.54 9.44 2.62
N GLY A 683 27.29 10.34 3.25
CA GLY A 683 27.07 10.76 4.62
C GLY A 683 25.79 11.58 4.81
N PRO A 684 25.35 11.80 6.07
CA PRO A 684 24.14 12.55 6.37
C PRO A 684 24.26 14.02 5.95
N GLY A 685 23.28 14.51 5.19
CA GLY A 685 23.30 15.87 4.65
C GLY A 685 24.37 16.10 3.57
N GLU A 686 24.96 15.05 3.02
CA GLU A 686 25.91 15.15 1.91
C GLU A 686 25.21 14.98 0.55
N ARG A 687 25.93 15.34 -0.52
CA ARG A 687 25.53 15.09 -1.91
C ARG A 687 26.70 14.66 -2.78
N MET A 688 26.40 13.91 -3.85
CA MET A 688 27.38 13.53 -4.88
C MET A 688 26.81 13.62 -6.29
N SER A 689 27.70 13.58 -7.30
CA SER A 689 27.36 13.54 -8.72
C SER A 689 28.26 12.52 -9.38
N LEU A 690 27.64 11.58 -10.07
CA LEU A 690 28.30 10.55 -10.83
C LEU A 690 28.22 10.89 -12.31
N ARG A 691 29.37 10.91 -13.00
CA ARG A 691 29.42 11.05 -14.45
C ARG A 691 29.27 9.68 -15.11
N VAL A 692 28.16 9.43 -15.79
CA VAL A 692 27.85 8.11 -16.38
C VAL A 692 28.84 7.74 -17.49
N ASN A 693 29.32 8.75 -18.24
CA ASN A 693 30.33 8.57 -19.31
C ASN A 693 31.61 7.88 -18.85
N ASP A 694 31.96 7.96 -17.57
CA ASP A 694 33.19 7.36 -17.04
C ASP A 694 33.05 5.83 -16.85
N TYR A 695 31.82 5.30 -16.91
CA TYR A 695 31.51 3.88 -16.73
C TYR A 695 30.96 3.22 -17.99
N LEU A 696 30.22 3.97 -18.81
CA LEU A 696 29.63 3.49 -20.05
C LEU A 696 29.96 4.46 -21.19
N SER A 697 30.46 3.94 -22.31
CA SER A 697 30.81 4.75 -23.48
C SER A 697 29.96 4.38 -24.68
N GLU A 698 29.57 5.39 -25.47
CA GLU A 698 28.88 5.21 -26.75
C GLU A 698 27.52 4.48 -26.65
N ALA A 699 26.74 4.74 -25.60
CA ALA A 699 25.45 4.10 -25.37
C ALA A 699 24.30 5.09 -25.21
N ASP A 700 23.09 4.70 -25.61
CA ASP A 700 21.87 5.28 -25.02
C ASP A 700 21.63 4.53 -23.70
N VAL A 701 21.42 5.24 -22.61
CA VAL A 701 21.39 4.66 -21.26
C VAL A 701 20.28 5.30 -20.42
N SER A 702 19.66 4.49 -19.58
CA SER A 702 18.75 4.93 -18.52
C SER A 702 19.40 4.50 -17.21
N VAL A 703 19.15 5.24 -16.14
CA VAL A 703 19.80 4.97 -14.86
C VAL A 703 18.76 4.66 -13.79
N GLU A 704 19.01 3.62 -13.00
CA GLU A 704 18.32 3.38 -11.76
C GLU A 704 19.30 3.49 -10.59
N VAL A 705 18.82 4.05 -9.47
CA VAL A 705 19.57 4.18 -8.22
C VAL A 705 18.77 3.51 -7.11
N ILE A 706 19.38 2.55 -6.41
CA ILE A 706 18.72 1.75 -5.37
C ILE A 706 19.57 1.78 -4.10
N THR A 707 18.97 2.15 -2.97
CA THR A 707 19.66 2.10 -1.67
C THR A 707 19.79 0.67 -1.16
N ALA A 708 20.71 0.39 -0.25
CA ALA A 708 20.98 -0.98 0.18
C ALA A 708 19.81 -1.62 0.95
N THR A 709 18.95 -0.82 1.60
CA THR A 709 17.73 -1.29 2.29
C THR A 709 16.56 -0.34 2.07
N GLU A 710 15.32 -0.82 2.24
CA GLU A 710 14.12 0.02 2.06
C GLU A 710 14.02 1.16 3.09
N GLU A 711 14.71 1.08 4.24
CA GLU A 711 14.79 2.13 5.25
C GLU A 711 15.77 3.26 4.88
N GLN A 712 16.76 2.97 4.05
CA GLN A 712 17.69 3.97 3.54
C GLN A 712 17.05 4.73 2.37
N LYS A 713 17.14 6.06 2.37
CA LYS A 713 16.44 6.92 1.40
C LYS A 713 17.35 8.00 0.85
N VAL A 714 17.31 8.22 -0.47
CA VAL A 714 18.03 9.30 -1.18
C VAL A 714 17.07 10.06 -2.09
N VAL A 715 17.54 11.16 -2.67
CA VAL A 715 16.86 11.89 -3.75
C VAL A 715 17.77 11.93 -4.96
N VAL A 716 17.20 11.70 -6.15
CA VAL A 716 17.98 11.55 -7.39
C VAL A 716 17.43 12.45 -8.50
N GLU A 717 18.35 13.13 -9.18
CA GLU A 717 18.11 13.87 -10.42
C GLU A 717 19.14 13.52 -11.47
N ARG A 718 18.90 13.93 -12.72
CA ARG A 718 19.84 13.77 -13.83
C ARG A 718 20.04 15.08 -14.56
N ALA A 719 21.28 15.40 -14.86
CA ALA A 719 21.67 16.54 -15.67
C ALA A 719 22.42 16.09 -16.91
N MET A 720 22.16 16.76 -18.03
CA MET A 720 22.88 16.53 -19.27
C MET A 720 23.37 17.80 -19.92
N TYR A 721 24.60 17.72 -20.44
CA TYR A 721 25.26 18.77 -21.19
C TYR A 721 25.64 18.22 -22.56
N ILE A 722 25.18 18.89 -23.61
CA ILE A 722 25.18 18.39 -24.98
C ILE A 722 25.91 19.38 -25.88
N ASN A 723 26.89 18.85 -26.62
CA ASN A 723 27.63 19.50 -27.68
C ASN A 723 27.93 18.47 -28.79
N ALA A 724 26.86 17.95 -29.38
CA ALA A 724 26.90 16.98 -30.46
C ALA A 724 26.57 17.65 -31.82
N PRO A 725 26.92 17.04 -32.97
CA PRO A 725 26.59 17.61 -34.27
C PRO A 725 25.08 17.81 -34.45
N GLY A 726 24.64 19.07 -34.52
CA GLY A 726 23.23 19.45 -34.68
C GLY A 726 22.43 19.49 -33.37
N MET A 727 23.04 19.18 -32.23
CA MET A 727 22.40 19.20 -30.91
C MET A 727 23.34 19.90 -29.92
N VAL A 728 22.93 21.04 -29.40
CA VAL A 728 23.68 21.76 -28.37
C VAL A 728 22.69 22.19 -27.31
N GLY A 729 23.01 21.90 -26.05
CA GLY A 729 22.22 22.41 -24.94
C GLY A 729 22.49 21.76 -23.60
N ALA A 730 21.63 22.01 -22.63
CA ALA A 730 21.58 21.33 -21.35
C ALA A 730 20.13 21.07 -20.94
N HIS A 731 19.90 20.01 -20.18
CA HIS A 731 18.60 19.73 -19.58
C HIS A 731 18.75 18.93 -18.30
N ASN A 732 17.71 18.95 -17.46
CA ASN A 732 17.61 18.14 -16.26
C ASN A 732 16.20 17.53 -16.17
N ALA A 733 16.08 16.39 -15.49
CA ALA A 733 14.81 15.95 -14.94
C ALA A 733 14.97 15.34 -13.54
N PRO A 734 13.91 15.41 -12.70
CA PRO A 734 13.85 14.63 -11.48
C PRO A 734 13.66 13.14 -11.81
N GLY A 735 14.27 12.28 -11.00
CA GLY A 735 14.00 10.85 -11.10
C GLY A 735 12.57 10.50 -10.69
N SER A 736 12.05 9.42 -11.27
CA SER A 736 10.76 8.87 -10.86
C SER A 736 10.92 7.82 -9.78
N ILE A 737 10.09 7.89 -8.75
CA ILE A 737 9.92 6.85 -7.73
C ILE A 737 8.77 5.87 -8.09
N TRP A 738 8.09 6.12 -9.21
CA TRP A 738 6.95 5.33 -9.70
C TRP A 738 7.21 4.79 -11.11
N MET A 739 6.73 3.58 -11.35
CA MET A 739 6.46 3.08 -12.70
C MET A 739 4.97 3.14 -12.99
N SER A 740 4.57 3.38 -14.24
CA SER A 740 3.16 3.48 -14.63
C SER A 740 2.86 2.73 -15.93
N GLY A 741 1.64 2.21 -16.03
CA GLY A 741 1.07 1.71 -17.28
C GLY A 741 0.52 2.81 -18.18
N ASN A 742 0.50 4.06 -17.71
CA ASN A 742 0.05 5.22 -18.47
C ASN A 742 0.83 6.47 -18.06
N TRP A 743 1.49 7.13 -19.02
CA TRP A 743 2.21 8.39 -18.85
C TRP A 743 1.71 9.44 -19.84
N VAL A 744 1.76 10.70 -19.43
CA VAL A 744 1.33 11.86 -20.20
C VAL A 744 2.44 12.91 -20.21
N LEU A 745 2.82 13.40 -21.39
CA LEU A 745 3.95 14.29 -21.65
C LEU A 745 3.41 15.56 -22.37
N PRO A 746 3.11 16.65 -21.64
CA PRO A 746 2.38 17.81 -22.17
C PRO A 746 3.14 18.70 -23.17
N GLU A 747 4.47 18.77 -23.05
CA GLU A 747 5.33 19.47 -24.00
C GLU A 747 5.65 18.64 -25.25
N GLY A 748 5.95 19.36 -26.34
CA GLY A 748 6.47 18.78 -27.57
C GLY A 748 6.26 19.66 -28.80
N ALA A 749 7.21 19.60 -29.72
CA ALA A 749 7.17 20.23 -31.02
C ALA A 749 8.07 19.47 -32.00
N THR A 750 7.56 19.27 -33.22
CA THR A 750 8.27 18.58 -34.32
C THR A 750 8.42 19.46 -35.56
N TRP A 751 8.33 20.77 -35.38
CA TRP A 751 8.57 21.76 -36.45
C TRP A 751 10.03 21.76 -36.92
N PRO A 752 10.35 22.32 -38.11
CA PRO A 752 11.73 22.44 -38.56
C PRO A 752 12.65 23.07 -37.50
N GLY A 753 13.68 22.33 -37.11
CA GLY A 753 14.63 22.74 -36.08
C GLY A 753 14.31 22.25 -34.66
N PHE A 754 13.27 21.44 -34.47
CA PHE A 754 13.00 20.71 -33.23
C PHE A 754 13.19 19.22 -33.49
N ASP A 755 13.94 18.53 -32.64
CA ASP A 755 14.09 17.08 -32.62
C ASP A 755 13.60 16.56 -31.26
N GLU A 756 12.42 15.96 -31.23
CA GLU A 756 11.76 15.45 -30.02
C GLU A 756 11.86 13.93 -29.93
N TYR A 757 12.10 13.46 -28.70
CA TYR A 757 12.26 12.06 -28.36
C TYR A 757 11.41 11.72 -27.14
N VAL A 758 10.79 10.55 -27.18
CA VAL A 758 10.12 9.93 -26.02
C VAL A 758 10.97 8.76 -25.58
N LEU A 759 11.28 8.71 -24.30
CA LEU A 759 12.29 7.81 -23.74
C LEU A 759 11.63 6.96 -22.69
N VAL A 760 11.80 5.65 -22.81
CA VAL A 760 11.09 4.70 -21.97
C VAL A 760 12.07 3.68 -21.41
N MET A 761 12.14 3.58 -20.09
CA MET A 761 12.88 2.53 -19.39
C MET A 761 11.91 1.52 -18.78
N ASN A 762 12.27 0.23 -18.88
CA ASN A 762 11.58 -0.86 -18.23
C ASN A 762 12.49 -1.46 -17.14
N PRO A 763 12.40 -0.98 -15.89
CA PRO A 763 13.14 -1.57 -14.78
C PRO A 763 12.44 -2.82 -14.21
N GLY A 764 11.27 -3.21 -14.72
CA GLY A 764 10.53 -4.37 -14.26
C GLY A 764 11.19 -5.71 -14.63
N ASP A 765 10.68 -6.78 -14.04
CA ASP A 765 11.13 -8.17 -14.20
C ASP A 765 10.53 -8.89 -15.42
N SER A 766 9.73 -8.18 -16.21
CA SER A 766 9.01 -8.70 -17.36
C SER A 766 9.03 -7.71 -18.53
N ASP A 767 8.92 -8.25 -19.74
CA ASP A 767 8.84 -7.43 -20.95
C ASP A 767 7.55 -6.60 -20.96
N ALA A 768 7.63 -5.37 -21.47
CA ALA A 768 6.51 -4.43 -21.53
C ALA A 768 6.29 -3.94 -22.97
N THR A 769 5.09 -4.11 -23.49
CA THR A 769 4.62 -3.53 -24.75
C THR A 769 4.14 -2.11 -24.52
N VAL A 770 4.83 -1.17 -25.16
CA VAL A 770 4.55 0.26 -25.10
C VAL A 770 3.84 0.71 -26.37
N GLN A 771 2.90 1.64 -26.26
CA GLN A 771 2.20 2.29 -27.37
C GLN A 771 2.16 3.80 -27.12
N LEU A 772 2.62 4.58 -28.11
CA LEU A 772 2.58 6.04 -28.09
C LEU A 772 1.34 6.57 -28.84
N THR A 773 0.72 7.62 -28.32
CA THR A 773 -0.33 8.39 -28.99
C THR A 773 0.04 9.87 -28.95
N PHE A 774 0.10 10.50 -30.11
CA PHE A 774 0.48 11.91 -30.26
C PHE A 774 -0.76 12.79 -30.31
N MET A 775 -0.90 13.74 -29.38
CA MET A 775 -2.01 14.69 -29.34
C MET A 775 -1.56 16.01 -29.95
N THR A 776 -2.11 16.34 -31.11
CA THR A 776 -1.81 17.58 -31.83
C THR A 776 -2.95 18.59 -31.66
N PRO A 777 -2.78 19.87 -32.01
CA PRO A 777 -3.87 20.83 -32.08
C PRO A 777 -5.03 20.40 -33.01
N SER A 778 -4.79 19.46 -33.94
CA SER A 778 -5.81 18.90 -34.84
C SER A 778 -6.43 17.59 -34.34
N GLY A 779 -6.06 17.13 -33.14
CA GLY A 779 -6.48 15.87 -32.53
C GLY A 779 -5.38 14.80 -32.48
N ALA A 780 -5.75 13.61 -32.01
CA ALA A 780 -4.83 12.51 -31.79
C ALA A 780 -4.37 11.81 -33.08
N VAL A 781 -3.10 11.40 -33.12
CA VAL A 781 -2.44 10.62 -34.16
C VAL A 781 -1.78 9.41 -33.49
N GLN A 782 -2.03 8.21 -34.01
CA GLN A 782 -1.44 6.98 -33.46
C GLN A 782 0.06 6.95 -33.75
N GLY A 783 0.86 6.74 -32.70
CA GLY A 783 2.32 6.60 -32.79
C GLY A 783 2.79 5.15 -32.87
N PRO A 784 4.11 4.90 -32.72
CA PRO A 784 4.68 3.57 -32.74
C PRO A 784 4.29 2.74 -31.51
N SER A 785 4.45 1.42 -31.65
CA SER A 785 4.46 0.47 -30.54
C SER A 785 5.72 -0.39 -30.60
N ALA A 786 6.26 -0.74 -29.43
CA ALA A 786 7.41 -1.62 -29.29
C ALA A 786 7.34 -2.43 -27.99
N VAL A 787 7.96 -3.61 -28.00
CA VAL A 787 8.22 -4.39 -26.79
C VAL A 787 9.58 -3.96 -26.24
N ILE A 788 9.60 -3.56 -24.96
CA ILE A 788 10.80 -3.19 -24.23
C ILE A 788 11.10 -4.32 -23.25
N GLY A 789 12.25 -4.97 -23.43
CA GLY A 789 12.67 -6.08 -22.58
C GLY A 789 12.80 -5.68 -21.10
N SER A 790 12.69 -6.65 -20.20
CA SER A 790 13.04 -6.45 -18.78
C SER A 790 14.47 -5.91 -18.64
N GLY A 791 14.66 -4.89 -17.80
CA GLY A 791 15.94 -4.21 -17.59
C GLY A 791 16.47 -3.48 -18.83
N CYS A 792 15.62 -3.15 -19.79
CA CYS A 792 16.02 -2.47 -21.03
C CYS A 792 15.38 -1.07 -21.15
N ARG A 793 15.83 -0.32 -22.17
CA ARG A 793 15.23 0.96 -22.55
C ARG A 793 14.95 1.06 -24.05
N SER A 794 14.15 2.05 -24.44
CA SER A 794 13.92 2.43 -25.83
C SER A 794 13.76 3.94 -26.00
N THR A 795 14.10 4.45 -27.18
CA THR A 795 13.93 5.86 -27.57
C THR A 795 13.11 5.92 -28.85
N PHE A 796 12.08 6.76 -28.87
CA PHE A 796 11.22 7.00 -30.03
C PHE A 796 11.40 8.42 -30.52
N ARG A 797 11.87 8.61 -31.75
CA ARG A 797 11.95 9.93 -32.38
C ARG A 797 10.57 10.35 -32.89
N VAL A 798 10.00 11.39 -32.30
CA VAL A 798 8.61 11.81 -32.54
C VAL A 798 8.44 12.42 -33.94
N ASN A 799 9.46 13.12 -34.43
CA ASN A 799 9.50 13.73 -35.77
C ASN A 799 9.25 12.77 -36.93
N ASP A 800 9.45 11.46 -36.73
CA ASP A 800 9.24 10.45 -37.75
C ASP A 800 7.73 10.17 -38.00
N TYR A 801 6.85 10.67 -37.11
CA TYR A 801 5.43 10.36 -37.11
C TYR A 801 4.53 11.58 -37.26
N VAL A 802 4.94 12.73 -36.71
CA VAL A 802 4.16 13.97 -36.73
C VAL A 802 5.04 15.19 -37.06
N THR A 803 4.42 16.22 -37.63
CA THR A 803 5.03 17.53 -37.87
C THR A 803 4.06 18.60 -37.39
N SER A 804 4.09 18.87 -36.09
CA SER A 804 3.19 19.78 -35.40
C SER A 804 3.73 20.12 -34.01
N ASP A 805 3.04 21.03 -33.34
CA ASP A 805 2.98 20.99 -31.88
C ASP A 805 2.40 19.64 -31.44
N VAL A 806 3.03 19.00 -30.47
CA VAL A 806 2.64 17.65 -30.05
C VAL A 806 2.75 17.52 -28.54
N SER A 807 1.88 16.71 -27.97
CA SER A 807 2.07 16.12 -26.65
C SER A 807 1.89 14.61 -26.77
N THR A 808 2.46 13.83 -25.86
CA THR A 808 2.46 12.37 -25.99
C THR A 808 1.72 11.72 -24.83
N GLN A 809 0.97 10.66 -25.13
CA GLN A 809 0.52 9.69 -24.14
C GLN A 809 1.22 8.35 -24.41
N VAL A 810 1.74 7.73 -23.37
CA VAL A 810 2.42 6.43 -23.41
C VAL A 810 1.59 5.43 -22.62
N THR A 811 1.02 4.42 -23.29
CA THR A 811 0.24 3.35 -22.65
C THR A 811 0.98 2.03 -22.73
N VAL A 812 0.91 1.22 -21.68
CA VAL A 812 1.73 0.01 -21.52
C VAL A 812 0.93 -1.14 -20.94
N ASP A 813 1.18 -2.38 -21.39
CA ASP A 813 0.69 -3.63 -20.79
C ASP A 813 1.60 -4.10 -19.64
N GLY A 814 1.85 -3.21 -18.69
CA GLY A 814 2.80 -3.40 -17.60
C GLY A 814 3.11 -2.06 -16.94
N TYR A 815 4.34 -1.91 -16.44
CA TYR A 815 4.79 -0.66 -15.85
C TYR A 815 6.18 -0.27 -16.36
N VAL A 816 6.33 0.99 -16.79
CA VAL A 816 7.59 1.57 -17.24
C VAL A 816 7.75 2.98 -16.64
N ILE A 817 8.86 3.64 -16.92
CA ILE A 817 9.05 5.07 -16.69
C ILE A 817 9.26 5.76 -18.04
N ALA A 818 8.64 6.93 -18.23
CA ALA A 818 8.73 7.67 -19.48
C ALA A 818 9.14 9.13 -19.26
N GLU A 819 10.06 9.60 -20.10
CA GLU A 819 10.53 10.99 -20.20
C GLU A 819 10.38 11.49 -21.64
N ARG A 820 10.52 12.81 -21.82
CA ARG A 820 10.56 13.46 -23.14
C ARG A 820 11.69 14.46 -23.16
N ALA A 821 12.67 14.23 -24.04
CA ALA A 821 13.68 15.22 -24.38
C ALA A 821 13.41 15.86 -25.74
N MET A 822 13.82 17.11 -25.88
CA MET A 822 13.73 17.86 -27.13
C MET A 822 14.98 18.70 -27.32
N TYR A 823 15.60 18.58 -28.49
CA TYR A 823 16.78 19.33 -28.90
C TYR A 823 16.42 20.32 -30.00
N MET A 824 16.91 21.54 -29.88
CA MET A 824 16.43 22.65 -30.71
C MET A 824 17.57 23.38 -31.38
N GLN A 825 17.39 23.62 -32.68
CA GLN A 825 18.18 24.51 -33.51
C GLN A 825 17.29 25.09 -34.61
N THR A 826 16.50 26.08 -34.23
CA THR A 826 15.43 26.64 -35.06
C THR A 826 15.93 27.70 -36.05
N PRO A 827 15.23 27.93 -37.18
CA PRO A 827 15.58 28.97 -38.15
C PRO A 827 15.52 30.41 -37.60
N ASP A 828 14.68 30.66 -36.60
CA ASP A 828 14.54 31.93 -35.88
C ASP A 828 15.61 32.14 -34.80
N GLY A 829 16.50 31.16 -34.60
CA GLY A 829 17.70 31.29 -33.78
C GLY A 829 17.56 30.76 -32.36
N LYS A 830 16.41 30.19 -31.97
CA LYS A 830 16.27 29.44 -30.72
C LYS A 830 17.13 28.19 -30.78
N ARG A 831 17.88 27.94 -29.72
CA ARG A 831 18.63 26.70 -29.54
C ARG A 831 18.62 26.31 -28.07
N GLY A 832 18.85 25.03 -27.81
CA GLY A 832 18.99 24.48 -26.48
C GLY A 832 18.40 23.09 -26.40
N ALA A 833 18.24 22.59 -25.19
CA ALA A 833 17.56 21.34 -24.93
C ALA A 833 16.52 21.47 -23.81
N THR A 834 15.53 20.59 -23.80
CA THR A 834 14.57 20.46 -22.70
C THR A 834 14.37 18.99 -22.41
N ASP A 835 14.07 18.65 -21.17
CA ASP A 835 13.62 17.32 -20.79
C ASP A 835 12.60 17.41 -19.67
N SER A 836 11.78 16.38 -19.53
CA SER A 836 10.72 16.30 -18.53
C SER A 836 10.35 14.86 -18.22
N LEU A 837 10.24 14.52 -16.94
CA LEU A 837 9.56 13.32 -16.48
C LEU A 837 8.09 13.37 -16.87
N GLY A 838 7.50 12.24 -17.29
CA GLY A 838 6.08 12.17 -17.58
C GLY A 838 5.19 12.36 -16.34
N ILE A 839 3.94 12.74 -16.59
CA ILE A 839 2.89 12.78 -15.56
C ILE A 839 2.16 11.44 -15.56
N LEU A 840 1.88 10.89 -14.37
CA LEU A 840 1.16 9.62 -14.23
C LEU A 840 -0.28 9.76 -14.77
N GLY A 841 -0.72 8.84 -15.63
CA GLY A 841 -2.07 8.86 -16.19
C GLY A 841 -3.18 8.81 -15.13
N SER A 842 -2.94 8.13 -14.00
CA SER A 842 -3.84 8.07 -12.85
C SER A 842 -4.08 9.44 -12.20
N GLN A 843 -3.22 10.43 -12.49
CA GLN A 843 -3.39 11.79 -12.02
C GLN A 843 -4.28 12.65 -12.93
N VAL A 844 -4.56 12.23 -14.16
CA VAL A 844 -5.16 13.11 -15.19
C VAL A 844 -6.39 12.51 -15.86
N LEU A 845 -6.42 11.18 -16.02
CA LEU A 845 -7.43 10.50 -16.82
C LEU A 845 -8.68 10.15 -16.01
N ASP A 846 -9.84 10.33 -16.63
CA ASP A 846 -11.14 10.04 -16.03
C ASP A 846 -11.55 8.57 -16.23
N GLY A 847 -12.18 7.98 -15.21
CA GLY A 847 -12.78 6.63 -15.28
C GLY A 847 -11.78 5.49 -15.51
N ALA A 848 -12.17 4.49 -16.31
CA ALA A 848 -11.36 3.30 -16.58
C ALA A 848 -10.05 3.58 -17.34
N GLY A 849 -9.86 4.80 -17.87
CA GLY A 849 -8.64 5.23 -18.55
C GLY A 849 -7.48 5.58 -17.62
N ALA A 850 -7.74 5.76 -16.31
CA ALA A 850 -6.74 6.13 -15.30
C ALA A 850 -5.61 5.10 -15.14
N GLY A 851 -5.85 3.83 -15.50
CA GLY A 851 -4.95 2.72 -15.22
C GLY A 851 -4.89 2.36 -13.72
N THR A 852 -4.20 1.28 -13.39
CA THR A 852 -3.88 0.94 -11.99
C THR A 852 -2.83 1.92 -11.44
N PRO A 853 -2.88 2.25 -10.13
CA PRO A 853 -1.81 3.02 -9.49
C PRO A 853 -0.44 2.38 -9.76
N GLY A 854 0.56 3.21 -9.98
CA GLY A 854 1.91 2.76 -10.30
C GLY A 854 2.53 1.88 -9.21
N GLY A 855 3.46 1.00 -9.61
CA GLY A 855 4.32 0.28 -8.67
C GLY A 855 5.53 1.13 -8.28
N SER A 856 6.07 0.94 -7.07
CA SER A 856 7.38 1.49 -6.70
C SER A 856 8.44 0.96 -7.66
N VAL A 857 9.43 1.78 -8.04
CA VAL A 857 10.59 1.31 -8.83
C VAL A 857 11.26 0.13 -8.10
N ARG A 858 11.46 -0.97 -8.82
CA ARG A 858 12.16 -2.17 -8.33
C ARG A 858 12.84 -2.85 -9.51
N LEU A 859 14.17 -2.79 -9.61
CA LEU A 859 14.92 -3.82 -10.32
C LEU A 859 15.07 -5.09 -9.48
N LEU A 860 15.17 -6.18 -10.24
CA LEU A 860 15.66 -7.50 -9.84
C LEU A 860 16.87 -7.40 -8.90
N GLY A 861 16.67 -7.73 -7.62
CA GLY A 861 17.79 -8.14 -6.76
C GLY A 861 18.47 -9.37 -7.36
N PRO A 862 19.80 -9.52 -7.24
CA PRO A 862 20.52 -10.60 -7.88
C PRO A 862 20.09 -11.96 -7.30
N SER A 863 19.33 -12.73 -8.08
CA SER A 863 19.36 -14.19 -7.98
C SER A 863 20.59 -14.70 -8.72
N HIS A 864 21.79 -14.48 -8.17
CA HIS A 864 23.01 -15.24 -8.48
C HIS A 864 24.03 -15.22 -7.35
#